data_AF-A0A6H2BZB7-F1
#
_entry.id   AF-A0A6H2BZB7-F1
#
_cell.length_a   1.000
_cell.length_b   1.000
_cell.length_c   1.000
_cell.angle_alpha   90.00
_cell.angle_beta   90.00
_cell.angle_gamma   90.00
#
_symmetry.space_group_name_H-M   'P 1'
#
loop_
_entity.id
_entity.type
_entity.pdbx_description
1 polymer ?
#
loop_
_entity_poly.entity_id
_entity_poly.type
_entity_poly.pdbx_seq_one_letter_code
_entity_poly.pdbx_strand_id
1 'polypeptide(L)'
;MMLGKIVWFGGFNNQKNKVNNFGFIAPLGEENTGDIRVDRDDVPLDVQEIIEGNKGRGVYVQFDIDAKRNRVINLKVPTFIGVVKRYQFGGAWQITYNDNCKINFRSKTHYESESLVAFSIKETKDREAMEMAEIFGEDEEIKYKLAPFLLRTINDVREVDNDERIVEKYANSNIFPLFKKFIIEYLLSLPLEIAETFVINKLKDLNENQQDFIIKEIAEKLPNLLIISATLRSYLKFDSSSPNSYIEFINRQINLVEEHLRKELIDELIKKVEQAEENALNIYWQEVQYLQDNLAYKNFLWHIAPAERKIPIIAEYTSSIAKDVAEKVVLEHLNQFNQQEQDKLINELIRNAPKVILASSKLRSYLKFTEYYFKFQITDNNYGIFINKYLHIVDDELFNEIINELIERVEQAEEKERNIYWQQVQYLQDNLAYKNFIWHIAPTERKIPIIVTYTLFSTEDVAENVVLEHLNQFNQKEQDELINQLIKNAPTVILASSKLRSYLKLTEYDYNSYGILINQYLDSVDDDLFNEIVNELIERVEQVEEKERNIYWQQVQYLQDNLAYKNFIWHIAPTERKIPIIVTYTLSSTEDVAENVVLEHLNQFNQKEQDELINQLIKNAPKVILASSKLRSYLKLTEYDYNSYGIFINQYLDSVDDDLFNEIVNELIERVEQAKERERNIYWQQVKYLQNNLAYKNFLWHIAPTGKKQEIVQQRVKTFFDIISRFEDSNYPYEEYITHNWRELYQFNQSDNSLIREWDADVNFNDNKAAQMISARGAEKLVIRFYQALGYQVEDISIHQVTQKSKTWTLGDIRLDSQYLLDVKNSRKSVNSNSYSEFCVPQFKESRGNDVKIVGVLSPYLQKKYMQGRENPKFHVKNPQVLGAFDKAKLSELETIFSDRFISINMPRESDTNKYLPPWLFDYDQRYYKQQCEILIELQKLSDQDIPSWEDISVVAQNSIPLFVAAKRPLPQNWVNNLPQWQVNFINFLINLPIERITLPYLFLSILRHFLSMLSYRGGDYSPKRYLEVFYLSEKQIKPLKLYDPLNIIEDFCDTLQTLWDNRQASRLDEFKIFKFSGQGLLQGKRTESERILTTILAYCGGWVDGMGKCGFRPLVIGREQNCPGCGRLICPQDNCGFCSDRCSDYIERKKRKNK
;
A
#
# COMPACT_ATOMS: atom_id res chain seq x y z
N MET A 1 -39.06 21.79 -25.05
CA MET A 1 -39.04 20.59 -25.89
C MET A 1 -40.45 20.10 -26.14
N MET A 2 -40.90 20.27 -27.37
CA MET A 2 -42.19 19.81 -27.89
C MET A 2 -42.04 18.41 -28.49
N LEU A 3 -43.12 17.64 -28.49
CA LEU A 3 -43.25 16.39 -29.24
C LEU A 3 -44.11 16.66 -30.47
N GLY A 4 -43.74 16.12 -31.62
CA GLY A 4 -44.52 16.26 -32.83
C GLY A 4 -44.30 15.11 -33.80
N LYS A 5 -45.19 15.01 -34.78
CA LYS A 5 -45.14 13.99 -35.84
C LYS A 5 -44.53 14.61 -37.08
N ILE A 6 -43.39 14.08 -37.54
CA ILE A 6 -42.77 14.56 -38.77
C ILE A 6 -43.41 13.88 -39.99
N VAL A 7 -43.71 14.70 -40.98
CA VAL A 7 -44.04 14.31 -42.35
C VAL A 7 -42.89 14.79 -43.21
N TRP A 8 -41.92 13.90 -43.41
CA TRP A 8 -40.74 14.21 -44.19
C TRP A 8 -41.02 14.12 -45.68
N PHE A 9 -40.72 15.18 -46.43
CA PHE A 9 -40.81 15.18 -47.89
C PHE A 9 -39.44 15.15 -48.55
N GLY A 10 -38.35 15.17 -47.78
CA GLY A 10 -36.98 15.24 -48.26
C GLY A 10 -36.45 13.94 -48.86
N GLY A 11 -35.59 14.07 -49.88
CA GLY A 11 -35.10 12.98 -50.72
C GLY A 11 -35.53 13.13 -52.18
N PHE A 12 -35.11 12.18 -53.02
CA PHE A 12 -35.41 12.20 -54.46
C PHE A 12 -36.84 11.71 -54.74
N ASN A 13 -37.68 12.61 -55.24
CA ASN A 13 -39.05 12.29 -55.63
C ASN A 13 -39.07 11.71 -57.06
N ASN A 14 -39.20 10.39 -57.17
CA ASN A 14 -39.24 9.67 -58.45
C ASN A 14 -40.39 10.11 -59.38
N GLN A 15 -41.51 10.61 -58.85
CA GLN A 15 -42.65 11.05 -59.66
C GLN A 15 -42.42 12.44 -60.27
N LYS A 16 -41.68 13.31 -59.57
CA LYS A 16 -41.43 14.70 -59.99
C LYS A 16 -40.00 14.94 -60.50
N ASN A 17 -39.14 13.91 -60.47
CA ASN A 17 -37.71 13.98 -60.81
C ASN A 17 -36.98 15.15 -60.12
N LYS A 18 -37.28 15.40 -58.83
CA LYS A 18 -36.74 16.51 -58.03
C LYS A 18 -36.34 16.05 -56.64
N VAL A 19 -35.26 16.60 -56.12
CA VAL A 19 -34.89 16.45 -54.70
C VAL A 19 -35.67 17.49 -53.91
N ASN A 20 -36.48 17.01 -52.98
CA ASN A 20 -37.05 17.85 -51.95
C ASN A 20 -36.08 17.85 -50.75
N ASN A 21 -35.98 18.96 -50.03
CA ASN A 21 -35.11 19.09 -48.84
C ASN A 21 -35.87 19.67 -47.65
N PHE A 22 -37.13 19.28 -47.48
CA PHE A 22 -37.96 19.80 -46.39
C PHE A 22 -38.96 18.76 -45.89
N GLY A 23 -39.52 18.99 -44.71
CA GLY A 23 -40.64 18.28 -44.12
C GLY A 23 -41.48 19.23 -43.28
N PHE A 24 -42.50 18.69 -42.63
CA PHE A 24 -43.25 19.43 -41.62
C PHE A 24 -43.44 18.61 -40.36
N ILE A 25 -43.50 19.26 -39.21
CA ILE A 25 -43.80 18.65 -37.93
C ILE A 25 -45.16 19.15 -37.45
N ALA A 26 -46.07 18.22 -37.17
CA ALA A 26 -47.34 18.50 -36.50
C ALA A 26 -47.14 18.32 -34.98
N PRO A 27 -47.14 19.39 -34.16
CA PRO A 27 -47.00 19.28 -32.71
C PRO A 27 -48.14 18.44 -32.08
N LEU A 28 -47.83 17.65 -31.05
CA LEU A 28 -48.82 16.91 -30.28
C LEU A 28 -49.37 17.78 -29.15
N GLY A 29 -50.70 17.80 -28.99
CA GLY A 29 -51.38 18.42 -27.84
C GLY A 29 -51.84 19.87 -28.04
N GLU A 30 -51.59 20.48 -29.20
CA GLU A 30 -52.06 21.83 -29.53
C GLU A 30 -53.03 21.79 -30.72
N GLU A 31 -54.33 21.84 -30.42
CA GLU A 31 -55.36 22.03 -31.44
C GLU A 31 -55.17 23.42 -32.06
N ASN A 32 -54.65 23.48 -33.30
CA ASN A 32 -54.46 24.66 -34.17
C ASN A 32 -53.07 25.30 -34.29
N THR A 33 -51.97 24.64 -33.91
CA THR A 33 -50.66 25.05 -34.44
C THR A 33 -50.44 24.41 -35.81
N GLY A 34 -50.57 25.20 -36.89
CA GLY A 34 -50.28 24.71 -38.24
C GLY A 34 -48.91 24.03 -38.34
N ASP A 35 -48.76 23.12 -39.31
CA ASP A 35 -47.55 22.29 -39.42
C ASP A 35 -46.27 23.14 -39.50
N ILE A 36 -45.29 22.82 -38.65
CA ILE A 36 -44.02 23.55 -38.57
C ILE A 36 -43.08 23.04 -39.66
N ARG A 37 -42.69 23.91 -40.59
CA ARG A 37 -41.75 23.54 -41.65
C ARG A 37 -40.34 23.28 -41.08
N VAL A 38 -39.72 22.22 -41.57
CA VAL A 38 -38.33 21.83 -41.25
C VAL A 38 -37.56 21.67 -42.55
N ASP A 39 -36.46 22.39 -42.71
CA ASP A 39 -35.55 22.20 -43.85
C ASP A 39 -34.50 21.13 -43.50
N ARG A 40 -33.97 20.42 -44.50
CA ARG A 40 -33.00 19.31 -44.35
C ARG A 40 -31.76 19.71 -43.59
N ASP A 41 -31.27 20.92 -43.81
CA ASP A 41 -30.08 21.45 -43.16
C ASP A 41 -30.29 21.66 -41.65
N ASP A 42 -31.55 21.72 -41.19
CA ASP A 42 -31.93 21.82 -39.77
C ASP A 42 -32.15 20.43 -39.13
N VAL A 43 -32.06 19.33 -39.89
CA VAL A 43 -32.22 17.96 -39.40
C VAL A 43 -30.84 17.32 -39.19
N PRO A 44 -30.52 16.82 -37.98
CA PRO A 44 -29.28 16.07 -37.75
C PRO A 44 -29.15 14.83 -38.66
N LEU A 45 -27.93 14.46 -39.05
CA LEU A 45 -27.68 13.38 -40.03
C LEU A 45 -28.25 12.02 -39.60
N ASP A 46 -28.13 11.69 -38.33
CA ASP A 46 -28.71 10.48 -37.72
C ASP A 46 -30.25 10.47 -37.81
N VAL A 47 -30.88 11.64 -37.66
CA VAL A 47 -32.33 11.79 -37.87
C VAL A 47 -32.68 11.72 -39.36
N GLN A 48 -31.85 12.29 -40.24
CA GLN A 48 -32.04 12.20 -41.70
C GLN A 48 -32.04 10.74 -42.16
N GLU A 49 -31.11 9.90 -41.68
CA GLU A 49 -31.06 8.46 -42.02
C GLU A 49 -32.34 7.70 -41.64
N ILE A 50 -33.02 8.16 -40.59
CA ILE A 50 -34.28 7.58 -40.11
C ILE A 50 -35.47 8.03 -40.97
N ILE A 51 -35.54 9.32 -41.31
CA ILE A 51 -36.72 9.93 -41.94
C ILE A 51 -36.65 9.98 -43.48
N GLU A 52 -35.46 9.88 -44.09
CA GLU A 52 -35.30 9.89 -45.55
C GLU A 52 -35.76 8.58 -46.22
N GLY A 53 -36.33 8.69 -47.42
CA GLY A 53 -36.88 7.55 -48.18
C GLY A 53 -38.35 7.22 -47.87
N ASN A 54 -38.76 5.95 -47.99
CA ASN A 54 -40.15 5.50 -47.71
C ASN A 54 -40.50 5.48 -46.20
N LYS A 55 -39.66 6.03 -45.32
CA LYS A 55 -39.63 5.74 -43.88
C LYS A 55 -40.05 6.89 -42.95
N GLY A 56 -39.97 8.15 -43.38
CA GLY A 56 -40.17 9.30 -42.48
C GLY A 56 -41.59 9.79 -42.25
N ARG A 57 -42.62 9.20 -42.87
CA ARG A 57 -44.01 9.61 -42.61
C ARG A 57 -44.47 9.01 -41.30
N GLY A 58 -44.78 9.88 -40.33
CA GLY A 58 -45.36 9.47 -39.06
C GLY A 58 -44.35 9.15 -37.97
N VAL A 59 -43.06 9.45 -38.17
CA VAL A 59 -42.05 9.34 -37.11
C VAL A 59 -42.31 10.43 -36.06
N TYR A 60 -42.29 10.06 -34.79
CA TYR A 60 -42.34 11.04 -33.72
C TYR A 60 -40.96 11.67 -33.54
N VAL A 61 -40.93 12.98 -33.27
CA VAL A 61 -39.71 13.76 -33.07
C VAL A 61 -39.89 14.68 -31.86
N GLN A 62 -38.80 14.89 -31.11
CA GLN A 62 -38.68 15.92 -30.09
C GLN A 62 -37.91 17.10 -30.67
N PHE A 63 -38.36 18.32 -30.39
CA PHE A 63 -37.73 19.52 -30.93
C PHE A 63 -38.02 20.75 -30.07
N ASP A 64 -37.26 21.81 -30.28
CA ASP A 64 -37.57 23.15 -29.80
C ASP A 64 -37.83 24.07 -31.00
N ILE A 65 -38.55 25.16 -30.75
CA ILE A 65 -38.77 26.21 -31.75
C ILE A 65 -37.92 27.41 -31.36
N ASP A 66 -37.03 27.84 -32.25
CA ASP A 66 -36.41 29.16 -32.13
C ASP A 66 -37.48 30.23 -32.35
N ALA A 67 -37.98 30.79 -31.25
CA ALA A 67 -39.04 31.82 -31.26
C ALA A 67 -38.70 33.04 -32.12
N LYS A 68 -37.41 33.32 -32.41
CA LYS A 68 -37.02 34.47 -33.26
C LYS A 68 -37.04 34.16 -34.75
N ARG A 69 -36.80 32.90 -35.12
CA ARG A 69 -36.67 32.47 -36.51
C ARG A 69 -37.82 31.61 -37.00
N ASN A 70 -38.69 31.20 -36.08
CA ASN A 70 -39.75 30.22 -36.31
C ASN A 70 -39.22 28.94 -36.99
N ARG A 71 -38.05 28.48 -36.51
CA ARG A 71 -37.35 27.30 -37.03
C ARG A 71 -37.21 26.25 -35.95
N VAL A 72 -37.19 25.01 -36.39
CA VAL A 72 -36.95 23.85 -35.55
C VAL A 72 -35.47 23.78 -35.22
N ILE A 73 -35.15 23.67 -33.95
CA ILE A 73 -33.80 23.45 -33.43
C ILE A 73 -33.84 22.25 -32.47
N ASN A 74 -32.68 21.64 -32.22
CA ASN A 74 -32.57 20.46 -31.35
C ASN A 74 -33.50 19.30 -31.76
N LEU A 75 -33.76 19.14 -33.06
CA LEU A 75 -34.60 18.07 -33.57
C LEU A 75 -33.93 16.73 -33.32
N LYS A 76 -34.61 15.85 -32.58
CA LYS A 76 -34.13 14.49 -32.31
C LYS A 76 -35.28 13.49 -32.34
N VAL A 77 -34.94 12.24 -32.59
CA VAL A 77 -35.91 11.14 -32.48
C VAL A 77 -36.00 10.74 -31.00
N PRO A 78 -37.19 10.76 -30.37
CA PRO A 78 -37.37 10.29 -29.01
C PRO A 78 -36.97 8.83 -28.96
N THR A 79 -35.90 8.54 -28.24
CA THR A 79 -35.38 7.19 -28.07
C THR A 79 -35.99 6.60 -26.80
N PHE A 80 -36.64 5.45 -26.97
CA PHE A 80 -37.15 4.63 -25.90
C PHE A 80 -36.29 3.38 -25.78
N ILE A 81 -36.15 2.90 -24.55
CA ILE A 81 -35.54 1.60 -24.27
C ILE A 81 -36.64 0.67 -23.82
N GLY A 82 -36.63 -0.53 -24.40
CA GLY A 82 -37.59 -1.56 -24.08
C GLY A 82 -37.00 -2.95 -24.18
N VAL A 83 -37.77 -3.90 -23.69
CA VAL A 83 -37.42 -5.32 -23.63
C VAL A 83 -38.21 -6.07 -24.69
N VAL A 84 -37.52 -6.79 -25.56
CA VAL A 84 -38.15 -7.60 -26.60
C VAL A 84 -38.51 -8.96 -26.05
N LYS A 85 -39.76 -9.38 -26.25
CA LYS A 85 -40.24 -10.75 -25.97
C LYS A 85 -40.89 -11.32 -27.23
N ARG A 86 -40.66 -12.60 -27.50
CA ARG A 86 -41.29 -13.31 -28.62
C ARG A 86 -42.76 -13.56 -28.29
N TYR A 87 -43.66 -13.15 -29.17
CA TYR A 87 -45.09 -13.42 -29.02
C TYR A 87 -45.36 -14.88 -29.38
N GLN A 88 -46.12 -15.61 -28.55
CA GLN A 88 -46.28 -17.07 -28.66
C GLN A 88 -46.99 -17.53 -29.95
N PHE A 89 -47.67 -16.62 -30.65
CA PHE A 89 -48.40 -16.92 -31.88
C PHE A 89 -47.95 -15.99 -33.03
N GLY A 90 -47.48 -16.58 -34.14
CA GLY A 90 -47.36 -15.87 -35.43
C GLY A 90 -46.05 -15.13 -35.75
N GLY A 91 -44.95 -15.38 -35.03
CA GLY A 91 -43.64 -14.78 -35.37
C GLY A 91 -43.53 -13.27 -35.14
N ALA A 92 -44.46 -12.71 -34.37
CA ALA A 92 -44.42 -11.32 -33.91
C ALA A 92 -43.54 -11.18 -32.65
N TRP A 93 -42.99 -9.99 -32.47
CA TRP A 93 -42.24 -9.56 -31.30
C TRP A 93 -43.04 -8.50 -30.55
N GLN A 94 -42.86 -8.44 -29.24
CA GLN A 94 -43.46 -7.42 -28.39
C GLN A 94 -42.34 -6.67 -27.65
N ILE A 95 -42.34 -5.34 -27.73
CA ILE A 95 -41.47 -4.50 -26.89
C ILE A 95 -42.28 -4.02 -25.71
N THR A 96 -41.79 -4.26 -24.49
CA THR A 96 -42.34 -3.66 -23.26
C THR A 96 -41.44 -2.49 -22.84
N TYR A 97 -42.03 -1.31 -22.59
CA TYR A 97 -41.33 -0.07 -22.26
C TYR A 97 -42.17 0.83 -21.34
N ASN A 98 -41.57 1.85 -20.72
CA ASN A 98 -42.25 2.82 -19.82
C ASN A 98 -43.23 2.17 -18.83
N ASP A 99 -42.79 1.09 -18.18
CA ASP A 99 -43.46 0.41 -17.05
C ASP A 99 -44.87 -0.12 -17.24
N ASN A 100 -45.48 -0.04 -18.43
CA ASN A 100 -46.74 -0.69 -18.79
C ASN A 100 -47.07 -0.64 -20.30
N CYS A 101 -46.26 0.05 -21.11
CA CYS A 101 -46.52 0.16 -22.54
C CYS A 101 -46.00 -1.09 -23.26
N LYS A 102 -46.85 -1.65 -24.13
CA LYS A 102 -46.51 -2.78 -24.98
C LYS A 102 -46.76 -2.38 -26.43
N ILE A 103 -45.80 -2.69 -27.30
CA ILE A 103 -45.94 -2.45 -28.73
C ILE A 103 -45.52 -3.70 -29.49
N ASN A 104 -46.42 -4.20 -30.33
CA ASN A 104 -46.21 -5.41 -31.13
C ASN A 104 -45.63 -5.03 -32.49
N PHE A 105 -44.68 -5.82 -32.99
CA PHE A 105 -44.07 -5.60 -34.30
C PHE A 105 -43.60 -6.89 -34.94
N ARG A 106 -43.44 -6.86 -36.27
CA ARG A 106 -42.80 -7.94 -37.02
C ARG A 106 -41.39 -7.52 -37.41
N SER A 107 -40.44 -8.42 -37.24
CA SER A 107 -39.05 -8.20 -37.66
C SER A 107 -38.51 -9.48 -38.26
N LYS A 108 -37.71 -9.34 -39.33
CA LYS A 108 -36.95 -10.45 -39.91
C LYS A 108 -35.75 -10.83 -39.04
N THR A 109 -35.27 -9.89 -38.22
CA THR A 109 -34.19 -10.11 -37.28
C THR A 109 -34.70 -10.97 -36.12
N HIS A 110 -33.92 -11.98 -35.75
CA HIS A 110 -34.18 -12.79 -34.57
C HIS A 110 -33.59 -12.11 -33.34
N TYR A 111 -34.38 -11.96 -32.27
CA TYR A 111 -33.92 -11.43 -30.99
C TYR A 111 -33.92 -12.54 -29.95
N GLU A 112 -32.95 -12.52 -29.04
CA GLU A 112 -33.06 -13.35 -27.85
C GLU A 112 -34.19 -12.79 -26.97
N SER A 113 -34.94 -13.67 -26.31
CA SER A 113 -35.96 -13.22 -25.37
C SER A 113 -35.30 -12.39 -24.28
N GLU A 114 -35.91 -11.25 -23.95
CA GLU A 114 -35.40 -10.25 -23.00
C GLU A 114 -34.23 -9.39 -23.49
N SER A 115 -33.93 -9.41 -24.79
CA SER A 115 -33.00 -8.45 -25.40
C SER A 115 -33.44 -7.01 -25.15
N LEU A 116 -32.48 -6.15 -24.80
CA LEU A 116 -32.69 -4.71 -24.72
C LEU A 116 -32.58 -4.08 -26.10
N VAL A 117 -33.51 -3.21 -26.44
CA VAL A 117 -33.48 -2.45 -27.69
C VAL A 117 -33.72 -0.97 -27.44
N ALA A 118 -32.93 -0.14 -28.12
CA ALA A 118 -33.25 1.26 -28.34
C ALA A 118 -34.16 1.34 -29.57
N PHE A 119 -35.31 1.97 -29.42
CA PHE A 119 -36.28 2.10 -30.48
C PHE A 119 -36.96 3.45 -30.42
N SER A 120 -37.63 3.82 -31.51
CA SER A 120 -38.56 4.93 -31.49
C SER A 120 -39.86 4.53 -32.15
N ILE A 121 -40.84 5.41 -32.10
CA ILE A 121 -42.23 5.11 -32.46
C ILE A 121 -42.53 5.85 -33.76
N LYS A 122 -43.26 5.17 -34.65
CA LYS A 122 -43.84 5.77 -35.85
C LYS A 122 -45.29 5.35 -36.03
N GLU A 123 -46.05 6.16 -36.74
CA GLU A 123 -47.42 5.84 -37.13
C GLU A 123 -47.45 4.96 -38.40
N THR A 124 -48.22 3.88 -38.39
CA THR A 124 -48.43 2.99 -39.54
C THR A 124 -49.56 3.49 -40.43
N LYS A 125 -49.57 3.08 -41.71
CA LYS A 125 -50.70 3.40 -42.61
C LYS A 125 -51.91 2.53 -42.26
N ASP A 126 -53.11 3.06 -42.46
CA ASP A 126 -54.38 2.37 -42.18
C ASP A 126 -54.44 0.94 -42.73
N ARG A 127 -53.87 0.67 -43.92
CA ARG A 127 -53.86 -0.68 -44.49
C ARG A 127 -53.02 -1.70 -43.70
N GLU A 128 -51.86 -1.30 -43.17
CA GLU A 128 -51.02 -2.19 -42.32
C GLU A 128 -51.64 -2.36 -40.93
N ALA A 129 -52.30 -1.31 -40.41
CA ALA A 129 -53.06 -1.39 -39.17
C ALA A 129 -54.31 -2.29 -39.33
N MET A 130 -55.00 -2.22 -40.47
CA MET A 130 -56.14 -3.08 -40.82
C MET A 130 -55.73 -4.55 -40.98
N GLU A 131 -54.61 -4.85 -41.66
CA GLU A 131 -54.08 -6.23 -41.76
C GLU A 131 -53.70 -6.81 -40.39
N MET A 132 -53.30 -5.97 -39.42
CA MET A 132 -53.04 -6.41 -38.05
C MET A 132 -54.33 -6.55 -37.23
N ALA A 133 -55.30 -5.64 -37.39
CA ALA A 133 -56.62 -5.74 -36.76
C ALA A 133 -57.40 -6.99 -37.21
N GLU A 134 -57.27 -7.39 -38.49
CA GLU A 134 -57.86 -8.63 -39.03
C GLU A 134 -57.36 -9.91 -38.32
N ILE A 135 -56.16 -9.86 -37.73
CA ILE A 135 -55.53 -11.01 -37.04
C ILE A 135 -55.89 -11.03 -35.54
N PHE A 136 -56.16 -9.86 -34.93
CA PHE A 136 -56.28 -9.73 -33.47
C PHE A 136 -57.66 -9.24 -32.96
N GLY A 137 -58.57 -8.83 -33.85
CA GLY A 137 -59.94 -8.41 -33.53
C GLY A 137 -60.17 -6.89 -33.65
N GLU A 138 -61.41 -6.48 -33.99
CA GLU A 138 -61.78 -5.10 -34.35
C GLU A 138 -61.71 -4.09 -33.19
N ASP A 139 -61.86 -4.53 -31.92
CA ASP A 139 -61.81 -3.64 -30.74
C ASP A 139 -60.40 -3.10 -30.39
N GLU A 140 -59.36 -3.49 -31.13
CA GLU A 140 -57.97 -3.04 -30.91
C GLU A 140 -57.43 -2.04 -31.95
N GLU A 141 -58.26 -1.49 -32.84
CA GLU A 141 -57.84 -0.64 -33.97
C GLU A 141 -56.98 0.60 -33.57
N ILE A 142 -57.17 1.13 -32.35
CA ILE A 142 -56.38 2.25 -31.80
C ILE A 142 -54.97 1.81 -31.36
N LYS A 143 -54.77 0.53 -30.95
CA LYS A 143 -53.47 0.00 -30.51
C LYS A 143 -52.47 -0.22 -31.66
N TYR A 144 -52.94 -0.40 -32.89
CA TYR A 144 -52.11 -0.80 -34.03
C TYR A 144 -51.67 0.35 -34.95
N LYS A 145 -52.03 1.60 -34.63
CA LYS A 145 -51.52 2.77 -35.36
C LYS A 145 -50.06 3.08 -35.06
N LEU A 146 -49.47 2.51 -34.01
CA LEU A 146 -48.07 2.74 -33.64
C LEU A 146 -47.24 1.49 -33.91
N ALA A 147 -46.15 1.65 -34.66
CA ALA A 147 -45.12 0.63 -34.81
C ALA A 147 -43.79 1.12 -34.25
N PRO A 148 -43.02 0.24 -33.57
CA PRO A 148 -41.67 0.57 -33.19
C PRO A 148 -40.79 0.46 -34.43
N PHE A 149 -39.82 1.35 -34.55
CA PHE A 149 -38.68 1.15 -35.42
C PHE A 149 -37.44 1.08 -34.55
N LEU A 150 -36.74 -0.04 -34.66
CA LEU A 150 -35.58 -0.33 -33.85
C LEU A 150 -34.40 0.50 -34.37
N LEU A 151 -33.75 1.21 -33.46
CA LEU A 151 -32.54 1.97 -33.73
C LEU A 151 -31.33 1.05 -33.61
N ARG A 152 -31.26 0.28 -32.52
CA ARG A 152 -30.19 -0.69 -32.23
C ARG A 152 -30.56 -1.63 -31.09
N THR A 153 -29.89 -2.78 -31.01
CA THR A 153 -29.84 -3.61 -29.80
C THR A 153 -28.86 -2.98 -28.82
N ILE A 154 -29.16 -3.02 -27.52
CA ILE A 154 -28.27 -2.52 -26.47
C ILE A 154 -27.62 -3.73 -25.82
N ASN A 155 -26.31 -3.89 -26.03
CA ASN A 155 -25.55 -4.97 -25.41
C ASN A 155 -24.95 -4.51 -24.07
N ASP A 156 -24.53 -3.25 -24.03
CA ASP A 156 -23.95 -2.59 -22.87
C ASP A 156 -24.74 -1.31 -22.56
N VAL A 157 -25.10 -1.10 -21.29
CA VAL A 157 -25.86 0.08 -20.86
C VAL A 157 -25.10 1.37 -21.14
N ARG A 158 -23.77 1.34 -21.19
CA ARG A 158 -22.90 2.48 -21.54
C ARG A 158 -23.02 2.91 -23.00
N GLU A 159 -23.62 2.08 -23.86
CA GLU A 159 -23.93 2.48 -25.24
C GLU A 159 -25.11 3.44 -25.32
N VAL A 160 -25.98 3.41 -24.31
CA VAL A 160 -27.11 4.32 -24.17
C VAL A 160 -26.54 5.68 -23.78
N ASP A 161 -26.88 6.71 -24.55
CA ASP A 161 -26.49 8.11 -24.36
C ASP A 161 -26.29 8.47 -22.87
N ASN A 162 -25.18 9.14 -22.51
CA ASN A 162 -24.72 9.43 -21.13
C ASN A 162 -25.68 10.33 -20.31
N ASP A 163 -26.95 10.41 -20.69
CA ASP A 163 -27.99 11.12 -19.95
C ASP A 163 -28.33 10.33 -18.67
N GLU A 164 -27.82 10.81 -17.54
CA GLU A 164 -28.10 10.28 -16.20
C GLU A 164 -29.61 10.05 -15.95
N ARG A 165 -30.48 10.85 -16.58
CA ARG A 165 -31.94 10.71 -16.45
C ARG A 165 -32.46 9.41 -17.07
N ILE A 166 -31.78 8.88 -18.09
CA ILE A 166 -32.14 7.61 -18.71
C ILE A 166 -31.78 6.46 -17.78
N VAL A 167 -30.57 6.49 -17.21
CA VAL A 167 -30.10 5.47 -16.26
C VAL A 167 -30.98 5.46 -15.02
N GLU A 168 -31.25 6.62 -14.42
CA GLU A 168 -32.16 6.77 -13.29
C GLU A 168 -33.56 6.26 -13.63
N LYS A 169 -34.13 6.69 -14.75
CA LYS A 169 -35.47 6.27 -15.17
C LYS A 169 -35.59 4.75 -15.27
N TYR A 170 -34.62 4.08 -15.89
CA TYR A 170 -34.68 2.64 -16.10
C TYR A 170 -34.21 1.82 -14.88
N ALA A 171 -33.42 2.39 -13.98
CA ALA A 171 -33.22 1.83 -12.65
C ALA A 171 -34.49 1.92 -11.77
N ASN A 172 -35.38 2.89 -12.05
CA ASN A 172 -36.69 2.96 -11.39
C ASN A 172 -37.77 2.08 -12.04
N SER A 173 -37.48 1.47 -13.19
CA SER A 173 -38.43 0.66 -13.96
C SER A 173 -39.01 -0.51 -13.17
N ASN A 174 -40.29 -0.83 -13.39
CA ASN A 174 -40.97 -2.04 -12.91
C ASN A 174 -40.76 -3.23 -13.86
N ILE A 175 -40.24 -2.98 -15.07
CA ILE A 175 -39.83 -4.04 -16.00
C ILE A 175 -38.48 -4.60 -15.53
N PHE A 176 -38.51 -5.77 -14.90
CA PHE A 176 -37.32 -6.36 -14.25
C PHE A 176 -36.08 -6.46 -15.16
N PRO A 177 -36.15 -6.87 -16.44
CA PRO A 177 -34.96 -6.90 -17.29
C PRO A 177 -34.33 -5.51 -17.55
N LEU A 178 -35.12 -4.42 -17.55
CA LEU A 178 -34.58 -3.06 -17.60
C LEU A 178 -33.91 -2.71 -16.28
N PHE A 179 -34.64 -2.86 -15.18
CA PHE A 179 -34.12 -2.60 -13.84
C PHE A 179 -32.79 -3.34 -13.60
N LYS A 180 -32.78 -4.66 -13.82
CA LYS A 180 -31.63 -5.55 -13.71
C LYS A 180 -30.40 -5.04 -14.47
N LYS A 181 -30.58 -4.46 -15.66
CA LYS A 181 -29.47 -4.01 -16.50
C LYS A 181 -28.93 -2.64 -16.07
N PHE A 182 -29.79 -1.75 -15.63
CA PHE A 182 -29.43 -0.36 -15.32
C PHE A 182 -29.10 -0.11 -13.85
N ILE A 183 -29.46 -1.03 -12.94
CA ILE A 183 -29.31 -0.82 -11.50
C ILE A 183 -27.86 -0.55 -11.06
N ILE A 184 -26.89 -1.31 -11.56
CA ILE A 184 -25.49 -1.16 -11.09
C ILE A 184 -24.91 0.20 -11.48
N GLU A 185 -25.10 0.62 -12.73
CA GLU A 185 -24.64 1.94 -13.21
C GLU A 185 -25.33 3.08 -12.46
N TYR A 186 -26.61 2.92 -12.11
CA TYR A 186 -27.31 3.92 -11.31
C TYR A 186 -26.79 3.98 -9.87
N LEU A 187 -26.54 2.84 -9.23
CA LEU A 187 -26.00 2.83 -7.87
C LEU A 187 -24.59 3.43 -7.81
N LEU A 188 -23.78 3.26 -8.85
CA LEU A 188 -22.45 3.87 -8.96
C LEU A 188 -22.50 5.41 -9.02
N SER A 189 -23.60 6.00 -9.47
CA SER A 189 -23.76 7.47 -9.53
C SER A 189 -24.34 8.08 -8.25
N LEU A 190 -24.82 7.26 -7.33
CA LEU A 190 -25.45 7.71 -6.09
C LEU A 190 -24.46 7.72 -4.91
N PRO A 191 -24.62 8.67 -3.96
CA PRO A 191 -24.06 8.54 -2.62
C PRO A 191 -24.53 7.23 -1.96
N LEU A 192 -23.66 6.64 -1.14
CA LEU A 192 -23.83 5.29 -0.60
C LEU A 192 -25.13 5.14 0.21
N GLU A 193 -25.50 6.16 0.99
CA GLU A 193 -26.71 6.17 1.83
C GLU A 193 -27.99 6.22 0.98
N ILE A 194 -27.94 6.94 -0.15
CA ILE A 194 -29.05 7.04 -1.10
C ILE A 194 -29.18 5.72 -1.86
N ALA A 195 -28.05 5.14 -2.27
CA ALA A 195 -27.99 3.85 -2.94
C ALA A 195 -28.60 2.74 -2.06
N GLU A 196 -28.27 2.70 -0.76
CA GLU A 196 -28.82 1.73 0.18
C GLU A 196 -30.35 1.85 0.26
N THR A 197 -30.83 3.05 0.55
CA THR A 197 -32.26 3.32 0.69
C THR A 197 -33.03 2.97 -0.59
N PHE A 198 -32.44 3.28 -1.75
CA PHE A 198 -32.99 2.96 -3.05
C PHE A 198 -33.15 1.45 -3.24
N VAL A 199 -32.07 0.69 -3.01
CA VAL A 199 -32.09 -0.77 -3.17
C VAL A 199 -33.08 -1.41 -2.21
N ILE A 200 -33.08 -1.04 -0.93
CA ILE A 200 -34.01 -1.60 0.07
C ILE A 200 -35.46 -1.38 -0.36
N ASN A 201 -35.81 -0.17 -0.82
CA ASN A 201 -37.17 0.10 -1.27
C ASN A 201 -37.52 -0.70 -2.52
N LYS A 202 -36.59 -0.82 -3.47
CA LYS A 202 -36.84 -1.54 -4.70
C LYS A 202 -36.95 -3.05 -4.48
N LEU A 203 -36.15 -3.63 -3.58
CA LEU A 203 -36.23 -5.05 -3.23
C LEU A 203 -37.61 -5.44 -2.69
N LYS A 204 -38.30 -4.55 -1.97
CA LYS A 204 -39.67 -4.81 -1.47
C LYS A 204 -40.69 -5.04 -2.58
N ASP A 205 -40.46 -4.48 -3.76
CA ASP A 205 -41.35 -4.61 -4.93
C ASP A 205 -41.00 -5.84 -5.80
N LEU A 206 -39.92 -6.56 -5.48
CA LEU A 206 -39.43 -7.71 -6.24
C LEU A 206 -39.82 -9.03 -5.56
N ASN A 207 -40.03 -10.07 -6.37
CA ASN A 207 -40.17 -11.43 -5.83
C ASN A 207 -38.82 -11.98 -5.35
N GLU A 208 -38.84 -13.06 -4.56
CA GLU A 208 -37.63 -13.61 -3.95
C GLU A 208 -36.51 -13.98 -4.94
N ASN A 209 -36.84 -14.50 -6.12
CA ASN A 209 -35.85 -14.87 -7.13
C ASN A 209 -35.19 -13.63 -7.75
N GLN A 210 -35.97 -12.56 -7.92
CA GLN A 210 -35.48 -11.27 -8.39
C GLN A 210 -34.62 -10.58 -7.32
N GLN A 211 -35.03 -10.64 -6.05
CA GLN A 211 -34.24 -10.12 -4.93
C GLN A 211 -32.88 -10.81 -4.85
N ASP A 212 -32.85 -12.15 -4.86
CA ASP A 212 -31.61 -12.93 -4.82
C ASP A 212 -30.67 -12.58 -5.97
N PHE A 213 -31.21 -12.48 -7.19
CA PHE A 213 -30.42 -12.09 -8.36
C PHE A 213 -29.75 -10.72 -8.18
N ILE A 214 -30.51 -9.71 -7.72
CA ILE A 214 -30.03 -8.34 -7.58
C ILE A 214 -29.00 -8.23 -6.47
N ILE A 215 -29.24 -8.89 -5.34
CA ILE A 215 -28.29 -8.91 -4.23
C ILE A 215 -26.98 -9.58 -4.63
N LYS A 216 -27.02 -10.67 -5.41
CA LYS A 216 -25.80 -11.30 -5.94
C LYS A 216 -25.01 -10.37 -6.86
N GLU A 217 -25.68 -9.66 -7.77
CA GLU A 217 -25.02 -8.67 -8.63
C GLU A 217 -24.40 -7.52 -7.82
N ILE A 218 -25.07 -7.05 -6.76
CA ILE A 218 -24.53 -6.03 -5.85
C ILE A 218 -23.34 -6.60 -5.06
N ALA A 219 -23.41 -7.84 -4.57
CA ALA A 219 -22.31 -8.49 -3.86
C ALA A 219 -21.06 -8.64 -4.73
N GLU A 220 -21.25 -8.91 -6.02
CA GLU A 220 -20.16 -9.07 -6.97
C GLU A 220 -19.57 -7.73 -7.41
N LYS A 221 -20.42 -6.75 -7.75
CA LYS A 221 -19.99 -5.51 -8.41
C LYS A 221 -19.88 -4.30 -7.50
N LEU A 222 -20.60 -4.30 -6.38
CA LEU A 222 -20.70 -3.20 -5.42
C LEU A 222 -20.63 -3.70 -3.95
N PRO A 223 -19.60 -4.47 -3.58
CA PRO A 223 -19.52 -5.09 -2.26
C PRO A 223 -19.57 -4.08 -1.11
N ASN A 224 -19.06 -2.86 -1.33
CA ASN A 224 -19.08 -1.78 -0.32
C ASN A 224 -20.49 -1.43 0.16
N LEU A 225 -21.50 -1.52 -0.72
CA LEU A 225 -22.89 -1.24 -0.36
C LEU A 225 -23.46 -2.30 0.61
N LEU A 226 -23.04 -3.56 0.46
CA LEU A 226 -23.39 -4.64 1.39
C LEU A 226 -22.56 -4.62 2.66
N ILE A 227 -21.28 -4.22 2.58
CA ILE A 227 -20.40 -4.10 3.75
C ILE A 227 -20.96 -3.13 4.78
N ILE A 228 -21.54 -2.01 4.35
CA ILE A 228 -22.06 -0.98 5.27
C ILE A 228 -23.52 -1.18 5.68
N SER A 229 -24.26 -2.09 5.02
CA SER A 229 -25.71 -2.28 5.25
C SER A 229 -26.04 -3.69 5.73
N ALA A 230 -26.21 -3.83 7.04
CA ALA A 230 -26.75 -5.05 7.64
C ALA A 230 -28.13 -5.42 7.06
N THR A 231 -28.95 -4.42 6.71
CA THR A 231 -30.26 -4.65 6.09
C THR A 231 -30.12 -5.33 4.73
N LEU A 232 -29.22 -4.87 3.86
CA LEU A 232 -29.01 -5.50 2.56
C LEU A 232 -28.40 -6.90 2.69
N ARG A 233 -27.47 -7.10 3.64
CA ARG A 233 -26.92 -8.43 3.92
C ARG A 233 -27.96 -9.43 4.39
N SER A 234 -29.03 -8.98 5.05
CA SER A 234 -30.13 -9.86 5.46
C SER A 234 -30.86 -10.51 4.28
N TYR A 235 -30.76 -9.94 3.06
CA TYR A 235 -31.29 -10.54 1.83
C TYR A 235 -30.34 -11.56 1.18
N LEU A 236 -29.09 -11.70 1.64
CA LEU A 236 -28.21 -12.76 1.16
C LEU A 236 -28.74 -14.11 1.66
N LYS A 237 -29.10 -14.99 0.71
CA LYS A 237 -29.66 -16.30 1.03
C LYS A 237 -28.56 -17.26 1.48
N PHE A 238 -28.84 -17.94 2.59
CA PHE A 238 -28.19 -19.19 2.99
C PHE A 238 -29.03 -20.33 2.38
N ASP A 239 -28.57 -20.91 1.27
CA ASP A 239 -29.23 -22.05 0.61
C ASP A 239 -28.28 -23.24 0.66
N SER A 240 -28.73 -24.37 1.22
CA SER A 240 -27.94 -25.60 1.30
C SER A 240 -27.83 -26.32 -0.05
N SER A 241 -28.57 -25.87 -1.08
CA SER A 241 -28.64 -26.51 -2.40
C SER A 241 -27.91 -25.74 -3.53
N SER A 242 -27.27 -24.60 -3.21
CA SER A 242 -26.64 -23.67 -4.17
C SER A 242 -25.43 -22.98 -3.51
N PRO A 243 -24.41 -22.49 -4.25
CA PRO A 243 -23.31 -21.72 -3.67
C PRO A 243 -23.85 -20.59 -2.79
N ASN A 244 -23.45 -20.63 -1.53
CA ASN A 244 -24.08 -19.83 -0.49
C ASN A 244 -23.61 -18.37 -0.59
N SER A 245 -24.50 -17.52 -1.11
CA SER A 245 -24.18 -16.11 -1.41
C SER A 245 -23.67 -15.33 -0.19
N TYR A 246 -24.13 -15.68 1.02
CA TYR A 246 -23.64 -15.07 2.26
C TYR A 246 -22.23 -15.54 2.59
N ILE A 247 -21.95 -16.84 2.51
CA ILE A 247 -20.61 -17.40 2.78
C ILE A 247 -19.60 -16.86 1.77
N GLU A 248 -19.96 -16.84 0.48
CA GLU A 248 -19.10 -16.32 -0.57
C GLU A 248 -18.77 -14.84 -0.35
N PHE A 249 -19.78 -14.04 0.03
CA PHE A 249 -19.57 -12.64 0.41
C PHE A 249 -18.62 -12.51 1.61
N ILE A 250 -18.85 -13.26 2.70
CA ILE A 250 -18.01 -13.21 3.90
C ILE A 250 -16.56 -13.59 3.57
N ASN A 251 -16.33 -14.70 2.87
CA ASN A 251 -14.99 -15.15 2.52
C ASN A 251 -14.22 -14.13 1.67
N ARG A 252 -14.91 -13.45 0.73
CA ARG A 252 -14.29 -12.43 -0.11
C ARG A 252 -14.00 -11.14 0.66
N GLN A 253 -14.88 -10.73 1.58
CA GLN A 253 -14.87 -9.36 2.11
C GLN A 253 -14.37 -9.22 3.55
N ILE A 254 -14.52 -10.22 4.43
CA ILE A 254 -14.29 -10.06 5.87
C ILE A 254 -12.86 -9.57 6.21
N ASN A 255 -11.87 -9.99 5.42
CA ASN A 255 -10.47 -9.60 5.60
C ASN A 255 -10.07 -8.30 4.87
N LEU A 256 -10.94 -7.79 3.99
CA LEU A 256 -10.69 -6.57 3.19
C LEU A 256 -11.28 -5.30 3.83
N VAL A 257 -12.17 -5.44 4.82
CA VAL A 257 -12.85 -4.32 5.47
C VAL A 257 -12.10 -3.79 6.69
N GLU A 258 -12.38 -2.54 7.05
CA GLU A 258 -11.89 -1.87 8.26
C GLU A 258 -12.29 -2.59 9.54
N GLU A 259 -11.52 -2.40 10.62
CA GLU A 259 -11.67 -3.18 11.85
C GLU A 259 -13.06 -3.08 12.50
N HIS A 260 -13.68 -1.89 12.49
CA HIS A 260 -15.03 -1.71 13.06
C HIS A 260 -16.12 -2.46 12.27
N LEU A 261 -16.06 -2.42 10.93
CA LEU A 261 -16.97 -3.16 10.05
C LEU A 261 -16.66 -4.65 10.07
N ARG A 262 -15.39 -5.03 10.14
CA ARG A 262 -14.95 -6.41 10.32
C ARG A 262 -15.59 -6.99 11.57
N LYS A 263 -15.53 -6.26 12.68
CA LYS A 263 -16.15 -6.67 13.94
C LYS A 263 -17.66 -6.86 13.78
N GLU A 264 -18.35 -5.94 13.12
CA GLU A 264 -19.79 -6.08 12.84
C GLU A 264 -20.09 -7.34 12.00
N LEU A 265 -19.32 -7.60 10.94
CA LEU A 265 -19.48 -8.79 10.11
C LEU A 265 -19.18 -10.09 10.89
N ILE A 266 -18.19 -10.07 11.78
CA ILE A 266 -17.87 -11.19 12.66
C ILE A 266 -19.02 -11.43 13.64
N ASP A 267 -19.53 -10.39 14.29
CA ASP A 267 -20.64 -10.50 15.25
C ASP A 267 -21.90 -11.03 14.56
N GLU A 268 -22.18 -10.57 13.32
CA GLU A 268 -23.28 -11.07 12.50
C GLU A 268 -23.08 -12.55 12.10
N LEU A 269 -21.87 -12.92 11.65
CA LEU A 269 -21.50 -14.29 11.32
C LEU A 269 -21.67 -15.21 12.53
N ILE A 270 -21.13 -14.84 13.69
CA ILE A 270 -21.25 -15.60 14.94
C ILE A 270 -22.73 -15.81 15.27
N LYS A 271 -23.54 -14.75 15.24
CA LYS A 271 -24.97 -14.84 15.52
C LYS A 271 -25.70 -15.78 14.55
N LYS A 272 -25.34 -15.77 13.27
CA LYS A 272 -25.90 -16.70 12.27
C LYS A 272 -25.46 -18.14 12.50
N VAL A 273 -24.21 -18.35 12.92
CA VAL A 273 -23.67 -19.69 13.26
C VAL A 273 -24.35 -20.24 14.52
N GLU A 274 -24.56 -19.41 15.55
CA GLU A 274 -25.28 -19.78 16.78
C GLU A 274 -26.74 -20.19 16.53
N GLN A 275 -27.36 -19.57 15.53
CA GLN A 275 -28.75 -19.83 15.15
C GLN A 275 -28.90 -20.96 14.12
N ALA A 276 -27.80 -21.51 13.60
CA ALA A 276 -27.82 -22.51 12.55
C ALA A 276 -28.20 -23.90 13.10
N GLU A 277 -29.05 -24.62 12.37
CA GLU A 277 -29.27 -26.06 12.61
C GLU A 277 -28.00 -26.86 12.31
N GLU A 278 -27.87 -28.07 12.87
CA GLU A 278 -26.66 -28.90 12.84
C GLU A 278 -26.05 -29.08 11.43
N ASN A 279 -26.89 -29.27 10.40
CA ASN A 279 -26.44 -29.37 9.01
C ASN A 279 -25.86 -28.05 8.48
N ALA A 280 -26.48 -26.91 8.80
CA ALA A 280 -26.01 -25.59 8.38
C ALA A 280 -24.76 -25.15 9.17
N LEU A 281 -24.70 -25.50 10.45
CA LEU A 281 -23.52 -25.29 11.31
C LEU A 281 -22.28 -25.95 10.69
N ASN A 282 -22.41 -27.20 10.23
CA ASN A 282 -21.33 -27.92 9.57
C ASN A 282 -20.88 -27.24 8.27
N ILE A 283 -21.82 -26.73 7.46
CA ILE A 283 -21.49 -25.99 6.22
C ILE A 283 -20.70 -24.71 6.55
N TYR A 284 -21.11 -23.92 7.55
CA TYR A 284 -20.35 -22.73 7.97
C TYR A 284 -18.91 -23.08 8.35
N TRP A 285 -18.69 -24.12 9.14
CA TRP A 285 -17.36 -24.57 9.56
C TRP A 285 -16.53 -25.21 8.44
N GLN A 286 -17.16 -25.68 7.36
CA GLN A 286 -16.48 -26.24 6.19
C GLN A 286 -16.13 -25.20 5.13
N GLU A 287 -16.98 -24.20 4.95
CA GLU A 287 -16.86 -23.27 3.82
C GLU A 287 -16.41 -21.86 4.23
N VAL A 288 -16.58 -21.42 5.49
CA VAL A 288 -16.11 -20.09 5.92
C VAL A 288 -14.66 -20.15 6.38
N GLN A 289 -13.76 -19.61 5.56
CA GLN A 289 -12.32 -19.62 5.80
C GLN A 289 -11.96 -18.88 7.10
N TYR A 290 -12.64 -17.77 7.40
CA TYR A 290 -12.39 -16.99 8.62
C TYR A 290 -12.59 -17.83 9.89
N LEU A 291 -13.63 -18.66 9.95
CA LEU A 291 -13.88 -19.54 11.10
C LEU A 291 -12.76 -20.58 11.23
N GLN A 292 -12.26 -21.10 10.12
CA GLN A 292 -11.19 -22.10 10.10
C GLN A 292 -9.85 -21.52 10.57
N ASP A 293 -9.49 -20.34 10.07
CA ASP A 293 -8.19 -19.70 10.35
C ASP A 293 -8.12 -19.13 11.76
N ASN A 294 -9.27 -18.74 12.33
CA ASN A 294 -9.34 -18.03 13.60
C ASN A 294 -9.89 -18.91 14.73
N LEU A 295 -9.97 -20.23 14.59
CA LEU A 295 -10.34 -21.09 15.72
C LEU A 295 -9.09 -21.42 16.54
N ALA A 296 -9.04 -20.94 17.78
CA ALA A 296 -7.98 -21.20 18.76
C ALA A 296 -8.60 -21.47 20.13
N TYR A 297 -7.86 -22.13 21.02
CA TYR A 297 -8.35 -22.53 22.33
C TYR A 297 -8.79 -21.32 23.17
N LYS A 298 -10.03 -21.36 23.71
CA LYS A 298 -10.68 -20.31 24.51
C LYS A 298 -10.75 -18.91 23.86
N ASN A 299 -10.62 -18.81 22.55
CA ASN A 299 -10.89 -17.56 21.87
C ASN A 299 -12.39 -17.30 21.70
N PHE A 300 -12.75 -16.17 21.10
CA PHE A 300 -14.15 -15.75 20.95
C PHE A 300 -15.01 -16.61 20.01
N LEU A 301 -14.42 -17.53 19.23
CA LEU A 301 -15.15 -18.50 18.40
C LEU A 301 -15.31 -19.86 19.11
N TRP A 302 -14.68 -20.04 20.27
CA TRP A 302 -14.65 -21.32 20.97
C TRP A 302 -16.04 -21.81 21.36
N HIS A 303 -16.92 -20.94 21.85
CA HIS A 303 -18.23 -21.37 22.34
C HIS A 303 -19.15 -21.90 21.22
N ILE A 304 -18.94 -21.49 19.97
CA ILE A 304 -19.76 -21.88 18.80
C ILE A 304 -19.16 -23.01 17.95
N ALA A 305 -17.92 -23.44 18.24
CA ALA A 305 -17.29 -24.52 17.49
C ALA A 305 -17.85 -25.91 17.88
N PRO A 306 -18.10 -26.81 16.91
CA PRO A 306 -18.50 -28.19 17.21
C PRO A 306 -17.34 -28.97 17.84
N ALA A 307 -17.66 -30.01 18.62
CA ALA A 307 -16.68 -30.81 19.35
C ALA A 307 -15.57 -31.37 18.44
N GLU A 308 -15.92 -31.76 17.21
CA GLU A 308 -14.99 -32.29 16.21
C GLU A 308 -13.87 -31.32 15.82
N ARG A 309 -14.11 -30.01 15.92
CA ARG A 309 -13.10 -28.96 15.67
C ARG A 309 -12.36 -28.57 16.94
N LYS A 310 -13.01 -28.61 18.09
CA LYS A 310 -12.39 -28.31 19.40
C LYS A 310 -11.32 -29.35 19.77
N ILE A 311 -11.57 -30.63 19.50
CA ILE A 311 -10.73 -31.74 19.95
C ILE A 311 -9.25 -31.62 19.52
N PRO A 312 -8.91 -31.42 18.23
CA PRO A 312 -7.52 -31.27 17.80
C PRO A 312 -6.82 -30.06 18.43
N ILE A 313 -7.53 -28.94 18.59
CA ILE A 313 -6.99 -27.69 19.13
C ILE A 313 -6.75 -27.80 20.64
N ILE A 314 -7.63 -28.48 21.39
CA ILE A 314 -7.36 -28.80 22.80
C ILE A 314 -6.07 -29.58 22.88
N ALA A 315 -5.88 -30.60 22.04
CA ALA A 315 -4.68 -31.44 22.08
C ALA A 315 -3.39 -30.67 21.74
N GLU A 316 -3.44 -29.81 20.74
CA GLU A 316 -2.32 -28.94 20.34
C GLU A 316 -2.01 -27.89 21.41
N TYR A 317 -3.02 -27.16 21.91
CA TYR A 317 -2.82 -26.17 22.97
C TYR A 317 -2.26 -26.80 24.23
N THR A 318 -2.76 -27.98 24.61
CA THR A 318 -2.30 -28.74 25.78
C THR A 318 -0.82 -29.14 25.68
N SER A 319 -0.28 -29.34 24.47
CA SER A 319 1.16 -29.65 24.30
C SER A 319 2.07 -28.42 24.51
N SER A 320 1.50 -27.21 24.43
CA SER A 320 2.23 -25.94 24.47
C SER A 320 2.27 -25.24 25.84
N ILE A 321 1.58 -25.78 26.86
CA ILE A 321 1.42 -25.13 28.17
C ILE A 321 2.01 -25.96 29.33
N ALA A 322 2.26 -25.29 30.45
CA ALA A 322 2.77 -25.93 31.66
C ALA A 322 1.88 -27.08 32.16
N LYS A 323 2.54 -28.12 32.69
CA LYS A 323 1.98 -29.45 32.97
C LYS A 323 0.78 -29.45 33.94
N ASP A 324 0.84 -28.62 34.96
CA ASP A 324 -0.21 -28.43 35.98
C ASP A 324 -1.45 -27.70 35.43
N VAL A 325 -1.24 -26.74 34.51
CA VAL A 325 -2.31 -26.04 33.80
C VAL A 325 -2.96 -26.93 32.74
N ALA A 326 -2.13 -27.73 32.04
CA ALA A 326 -2.54 -28.66 31.00
C ALA A 326 -3.56 -29.70 31.51
N GLU A 327 -3.31 -30.28 32.69
CA GLU A 327 -4.22 -31.22 33.34
C GLU A 327 -5.60 -30.61 33.59
N LYS A 328 -5.63 -29.40 34.15
CA LYS A 328 -6.88 -28.70 34.47
C LYS A 328 -7.69 -28.38 33.21
N VAL A 329 -7.02 -27.94 32.14
CA VAL A 329 -7.61 -27.63 30.84
C VAL A 329 -8.27 -28.86 30.21
N VAL A 330 -7.59 -30.01 30.22
CA VAL A 330 -8.11 -31.25 29.64
C VAL A 330 -9.30 -31.78 30.45
N LEU A 331 -9.20 -31.80 31.78
CA LEU A 331 -10.28 -32.27 32.65
C LEU A 331 -11.54 -31.39 32.57
N GLU A 332 -11.38 -30.08 32.40
CA GLU A 332 -12.50 -29.14 32.18
C GLU A 332 -13.32 -29.54 30.94
N HIS A 333 -12.66 -29.92 29.84
CA HIS A 333 -13.31 -30.23 28.57
C HIS A 333 -13.81 -31.68 28.48
N LEU A 334 -13.09 -32.64 29.08
CA LEU A 334 -13.56 -34.04 29.16
C LEU A 334 -14.94 -34.14 29.83
N ASN A 335 -15.20 -33.30 30.84
CA ASN A 335 -16.50 -33.27 31.53
C ASN A 335 -17.64 -32.65 30.70
N GLN A 336 -17.33 -31.96 29.60
CA GLN A 336 -18.31 -31.33 28.72
C GLN A 336 -18.60 -32.15 27.45
N PHE A 337 -17.73 -33.10 27.12
CA PHE A 337 -17.84 -33.97 25.95
C PHE A 337 -18.60 -35.26 26.27
N ASN A 338 -19.33 -35.79 25.29
CA ASN A 338 -19.92 -37.13 25.39
C ASN A 338 -18.84 -38.22 25.28
N GLN A 339 -19.17 -39.49 25.57
CA GLN A 339 -18.18 -40.57 25.61
C GLN A 339 -17.38 -40.72 24.30
N GLN A 340 -18.04 -40.61 23.15
CA GLN A 340 -17.39 -40.74 21.84
C GLN A 340 -16.41 -39.58 21.56
N GLU A 341 -16.74 -38.37 22.00
CA GLU A 341 -15.89 -37.18 21.92
C GLU A 341 -14.73 -37.22 22.92
N GLN A 342 -14.98 -37.72 24.14
CA GLN A 342 -13.95 -37.97 25.15
C GLN A 342 -12.90 -38.95 24.61
N ASP A 343 -13.34 -40.07 24.01
CA ASP A 343 -12.45 -41.07 23.43
C ASP A 343 -11.62 -40.48 22.27
N LYS A 344 -12.23 -39.65 21.41
CA LYS A 344 -11.52 -38.92 20.35
C LYS A 344 -10.48 -37.95 20.93
N LEU A 345 -10.81 -37.19 21.98
CA LEU A 345 -9.88 -36.27 22.64
C LEU A 345 -8.68 -36.97 23.27
N ILE A 346 -8.93 -38.06 23.99
CA ILE A 346 -7.87 -38.86 24.62
C ILE A 346 -6.92 -39.42 23.55
N ASN A 347 -7.45 -39.95 22.45
CA ASN A 347 -6.61 -40.46 21.35
C ASN A 347 -5.74 -39.38 20.70
N GLU A 348 -6.26 -38.16 20.54
CA GLU A 348 -5.49 -37.06 19.96
C GLU A 348 -4.44 -36.48 20.93
N LEU A 349 -4.73 -36.49 22.24
CA LEU A 349 -3.75 -36.16 23.28
C LEU A 349 -2.62 -37.20 23.39
N ILE A 350 -2.92 -38.48 23.19
CA ILE A 350 -1.88 -39.54 23.12
C ILE A 350 -0.92 -39.29 21.95
N ARG A 351 -1.44 -38.80 20.81
CA ARG A 351 -0.65 -38.52 19.61
C ARG A 351 0.20 -37.26 19.77
N ASN A 352 -0.39 -36.18 20.28
CA ASN A 352 0.19 -34.84 20.19
C ASN A 352 0.77 -34.31 21.52
N ALA A 353 0.34 -34.83 22.68
CA ALA A 353 0.75 -34.35 24.01
C ALA A 353 0.95 -35.48 25.06
N PRO A 354 1.74 -36.55 24.74
CA PRO A 354 1.84 -37.73 25.60
C PRO A 354 2.38 -37.44 27.02
N LYS A 355 3.20 -36.40 27.18
CA LYS A 355 3.78 -35.98 28.47
C LYS A 355 2.72 -35.50 29.47
N VAL A 356 1.63 -34.90 29.00
CA VAL A 356 0.53 -34.39 29.86
C VAL A 356 -0.31 -35.54 30.40
N ILE A 357 -0.54 -36.57 29.58
CA ILE A 357 -1.19 -37.80 30.04
C ILE A 357 -0.29 -38.53 31.05
N LEU A 358 1.03 -38.60 30.80
CA LEU A 358 1.99 -39.24 31.70
C LEU A 358 2.12 -38.54 33.05
N ALA A 359 1.89 -37.23 33.08
CA ALA A 359 2.02 -36.35 34.23
C ALA A 359 0.87 -36.47 35.26
N SER A 360 -0.37 -36.56 34.79
CA SER A 360 -1.57 -36.49 35.64
C SER A 360 -2.10 -37.87 36.04
N SER A 361 -2.17 -38.17 37.33
CA SER A 361 -2.77 -39.42 37.83
C SER A 361 -4.26 -39.55 37.47
N LYS A 362 -4.99 -38.42 37.35
CA LYS A 362 -6.38 -38.37 36.92
C LYS A 362 -6.54 -38.65 35.42
N LEU A 363 -5.74 -38.02 34.55
CA LEU A 363 -5.79 -38.31 33.11
C LEU A 363 -5.31 -39.74 32.79
N ARG A 364 -4.33 -40.27 33.54
CA ARG A 364 -3.94 -41.69 33.50
C ARG A 364 -5.11 -42.63 33.82
N SER A 365 -6.10 -42.19 34.61
CA SER A 365 -7.27 -43.02 34.93
C SER A 365 -8.28 -43.13 33.79
N TYR A 366 -8.34 -42.14 32.87
CA TYR A 366 -9.15 -42.20 31.64
C TYR A 366 -8.56 -43.16 30.59
N LEU A 367 -7.26 -43.53 30.69
CA LEU A 367 -6.64 -44.58 29.87
C LEU A 367 -7.14 -46.00 30.21
N LYS A 368 -7.87 -46.18 31.33
CA LYS A 368 -8.38 -47.51 31.75
C LYS A 368 -9.68 -47.95 31.06
N PHE A 369 -10.29 -47.12 30.21
CA PHE A 369 -11.56 -47.44 29.56
C PHE A 369 -11.57 -47.04 28.08
N THR A 370 -10.93 -47.84 27.23
CA THR A 370 -11.32 -47.93 25.81
C THR A 370 -11.15 -49.38 25.34
N GLU A 371 -12.27 -50.10 25.22
CA GLU A 371 -12.36 -51.51 24.81
C GLU A 371 -12.07 -51.72 23.30
N TYR A 372 -11.69 -50.69 22.55
CA TYR A 372 -11.68 -50.70 21.08
C TYR A 372 -10.31 -50.87 20.39
N TYR A 373 -9.23 -51.13 21.14
CA TYR A 373 -7.89 -51.38 20.58
C TYR A 373 -7.40 -52.84 20.68
N PHE A 374 -8.32 -53.80 20.89
CA PHE A 374 -7.98 -55.22 20.94
C PHE A 374 -8.09 -55.90 19.57
N LYS A 375 -7.07 -55.68 18.72
CA LYS A 375 -6.75 -56.63 17.63
C LYS A 375 -5.29 -56.59 17.18
N PHE A 376 -4.36 -56.74 18.11
CA PHE A 376 -3.05 -57.35 17.86
C PHE A 376 -2.60 -58.10 19.13
N GLN A 377 -2.35 -59.40 19.00
CA GLN A 377 -1.77 -60.22 20.07
C GLN A 377 -0.29 -59.86 20.25
N ILE A 378 0.16 -59.69 21.50
CA ILE A 378 1.32 -60.35 22.14
C ILE A 378 1.49 -59.76 23.57
N THR A 379 1.47 -60.68 24.55
CA THR A 379 1.96 -60.70 25.96
C THR A 379 1.93 -59.45 26.86
N ASP A 380 1.65 -59.74 28.13
CA ASP A 380 1.51 -58.84 29.27
C ASP A 380 2.39 -57.57 29.30
N ASN A 381 1.75 -56.49 29.75
CA ASN A 381 2.30 -55.25 30.33
C ASN A 381 2.55 -54.03 29.41
N ASN A 382 1.47 -53.42 28.90
CA ASN A 382 1.51 -52.16 28.13
C ASN A 382 1.87 -50.90 28.95
N TYR A 383 1.78 -50.92 30.29
CA TYR A 383 2.21 -49.80 31.13
C TYR A 383 3.74 -49.67 31.14
N GLY A 384 4.45 -50.80 31.16
CA GLY A 384 5.93 -50.85 31.09
C GLY A 384 6.50 -50.50 29.70
N ILE A 385 5.78 -50.79 28.61
CA ILE A 385 6.22 -50.47 27.25
C ILE A 385 6.02 -48.96 26.93
N PHE A 386 4.92 -48.36 27.41
CA PHE A 386 4.69 -46.91 27.29
C PHE A 386 5.70 -46.11 28.15
N ILE A 387 5.99 -46.57 29.37
CA ILE A 387 6.99 -45.97 30.26
C ILE A 387 8.41 -46.15 29.69
N ASN A 388 8.81 -47.32 29.19
CA ASN A 388 10.14 -47.51 28.58
C ASN A 388 10.36 -46.75 27.26
N LYS A 389 9.30 -46.47 26.48
CA LYS A 389 9.42 -45.68 25.24
C LYS A 389 9.56 -44.16 25.50
N TYR A 390 9.21 -43.66 26.68
CA TYR A 390 9.20 -42.21 26.98
C TYR A 390 9.88 -41.81 28.32
N LEU A 391 10.52 -42.76 29.03
CA LEU A 391 11.23 -42.55 30.31
C LEU A 391 12.46 -41.64 30.21
N HIS A 392 13.07 -41.56 29.03
CA HIS A 392 14.28 -40.78 28.80
C HIS A 392 14.01 -39.27 28.58
N ILE A 393 12.77 -38.81 28.78
CA ILE A 393 12.32 -37.45 28.44
C ILE A 393 11.60 -36.73 29.61
N VAL A 394 11.73 -37.28 30.83
CA VAL A 394 11.15 -36.77 32.09
C VAL A 394 12.27 -36.35 33.05
N ASP A 395 12.02 -35.30 33.83
CA ASP A 395 12.98 -34.70 34.77
C ASP A 395 13.25 -35.58 36.01
N ASP A 396 14.36 -35.28 36.71
CA ASP A 396 14.85 -36.04 37.84
C ASP A 396 13.86 -36.08 39.03
N GLU A 397 12.96 -35.11 39.15
CA GLU A 397 11.99 -35.03 40.25
C GLU A 397 10.81 -35.98 40.02
N LEU A 398 10.26 -36.02 38.80
CA LEU A 398 9.25 -37.00 38.39
C LEU A 398 9.86 -38.41 38.27
N PHE A 399 11.12 -38.50 37.88
CA PHE A 399 11.90 -39.73 37.94
C PHE A 399 12.00 -40.23 39.39
N ASN A 400 12.32 -39.35 40.34
CA ASN A 400 12.38 -39.68 41.76
C ASN A 400 11.01 -40.04 42.34
N GLU A 401 9.91 -39.45 41.89
CA GLU A 401 8.55 -39.82 42.30
C GLU A 401 8.18 -41.24 41.84
N ILE A 402 8.54 -41.58 40.59
CA ILE A 402 8.40 -42.93 40.01
C ILE A 402 9.34 -43.94 40.71
N ILE A 403 10.55 -43.51 41.08
CA ILE A 403 11.52 -44.31 41.85
C ILE A 403 11.07 -44.53 43.29
N ASN A 404 10.44 -43.54 43.93
CA ASN A 404 9.89 -43.67 45.27
C ASN A 404 8.68 -44.63 45.30
N GLU A 405 7.84 -44.63 44.26
CA GLU A 405 6.78 -45.64 44.08
C GLU A 405 7.37 -47.07 43.87
N LEU A 406 8.57 -47.17 43.31
CA LEU A 406 9.36 -48.41 43.18
C LEU A 406 10.02 -48.82 44.50
N ILE A 407 10.53 -47.87 45.28
CA ILE A 407 11.14 -48.08 46.60
C ILE A 407 10.10 -48.60 47.59
N GLU A 408 8.90 -48.01 47.64
CA GLU A 408 7.80 -48.51 48.48
C GLU A 408 7.39 -49.95 48.11
N ARG A 409 7.48 -50.34 46.83
CA ARG A 409 7.20 -51.71 46.38
C ARG A 409 8.33 -52.69 46.70
N VAL A 410 9.59 -52.25 46.74
CA VAL A 410 10.75 -53.06 47.15
C VAL A 410 10.76 -53.30 48.65
N GLU A 411 10.32 -52.31 49.44
CA GLU A 411 10.19 -52.45 50.90
C GLU A 411 9.09 -53.44 51.30
N GLN A 412 8.05 -53.59 50.48
CA GLN A 412 6.94 -54.51 50.69
C GLN A 412 7.13 -55.91 50.08
N ALA A 413 8.22 -56.14 49.33
CA ALA A 413 8.49 -57.42 48.67
C ALA A 413 9.04 -58.49 49.64
N GLU A 414 8.65 -59.75 49.44
CA GLU A 414 9.17 -60.87 50.22
C GLU A 414 10.64 -61.18 49.86
N GLU A 415 11.34 -61.85 50.78
CA GLU A 415 12.80 -62.04 50.79
C GLU A 415 13.38 -62.68 49.51
N LYS A 416 12.56 -63.41 48.73
CA LYS A 416 12.98 -64.00 47.46
C LYS A 416 12.97 -63.01 46.28
N GLU A 417 12.25 -61.90 46.39
CA GLU A 417 12.22 -60.81 45.40
C GLU A 417 13.27 -59.72 45.68
N ARG A 418 13.66 -59.50 46.95
CA ARG A 418 14.73 -58.55 47.32
C ARG A 418 16.09 -58.90 46.70
N ASN A 419 16.36 -60.19 46.47
CA ASN A 419 17.57 -60.66 45.79
C ASN A 419 17.53 -60.49 44.25
N ILE A 420 16.34 -60.41 43.65
CA ILE A 420 16.19 -60.09 42.22
C ILE A 420 16.40 -58.59 42.01
N TYR A 421 15.95 -57.74 42.95
CA TYR A 421 16.22 -56.30 42.95
C TYR A 421 17.69 -55.94 43.20
N TRP A 422 18.42 -56.68 44.05
CA TRP A 422 19.86 -56.47 44.28
C TRP A 422 20.74 -56.77 43.05
N GLN A 423 20.25 -57.58 42.09
CA GLN A 423 21.00 -57.95 40.88
C GLN A 423 20.62 -57.17 39.61
N GLN A 424 19.53 -56.39 39.60
CA GLN A 424 19.03 -55.74 38.38
C GLN A 424 19.15 -54.21 38.35
N VAL A 425 19.65 -53.57 39.41
CA VAL A 425 19.87 -52.12 39.43
C VAL A 425 21.35 -51.81 39.71
N GLN A 426 22.13 -51.80 38.63
CA GLN A 426 23.57 -51.51 38.62
C GLN A 426 23.91 -50.09 39.14
N TYR A 427 22.91 -49.21 39.32
CA TYR A 427 23.10 -47.79 39.66
C TYR A 427 23.20 -47.50 41.17
N LEU A 428 22.74 -48.39 42.06
CA LEU A 428 22.84 -48.19 43.52
C LEU A 428 24.20 -48.61 44.12
N GLN A 429 25.10 -49.19 43.31
CA GLN A 429 26.41 -49.63 43.77
C GLN A 429 27.47 -48.50 43.77
N ASP A 430 27.19 -47.37 43.11
CA ASP A 430 28.17 -46.29 42.88
C ASP A 430 27.92 -45.01 43.70
N ASN A 431 26.98 -44.99 44.66
CA ASN A 431 26.64 -43.77 45.41
C ASN A 431 26.83 -43.83 46.94
N LEU A 432 27.50 -42.79 47.46
CA LEU A 432 28.24 -42.73 48.74
C LEU A 432 27.41 -42.27 49.97
N ALA A 433 26.09 -42.18 49.90
CA ALA A 433 25.27 -41.46 50.88
C ALA A 433 24.62 -42.30 52.01
N TYR A 434 25.15 -43.49 52.35
CA TYR A 434 24.52 -44.38 53.37
C TYR A 434 25.48 -44.80 54.50
N LYS A 435 26.20 -43.84 55.07
CA LYS A 435 27.33 -44.07 56.00
C LYS A 435 26.99 -44.49 57.44
N ASN A 436 25.77 -44.30 57.95
CA ASN A 436 25.40 -44.87 59.26
C ASN A 436 25.10 -46.38 59.21
N PHE A 437 24.99 -46.94 58.00
CA PHE A 437 24.81 -48.37 57.78
C PHE A 437 26.16 -49.12 57.64
N ILE A 438 27.25 -48.42 57.34
CA ILE A 438 28.57 -49.00 56.98
C ILE A 438 29.55 -49.05 58.18
N TRP A 439 29.34 -48.27 59.24
CA TRP A 439 30.24 -48.26 60.41
C TRP A 439 30.28 -49.59 61.17
N HIS A 440 29.16 -50.34 61.21
CA HIS A 440 29.06 -51.59 61.97
C HIS A 440 29.56 -52.85 61.25
N ILE A 441 30.21 -52.71 60.08
CA ILE A 441 30.69 -53.83 59.27
C ILE A 441 32.13 -53.65 58.72
N ALA A 442 32.87 -52.62 59.15
CA ALA A 442 34.21 -52.29 58.60
C ALA A 442 35.42 -52.85 59.42
N PRO A 443 36.44 -53.47 58.78
CA PRO A 443 37.64 -54.03 59.46
C PRO A 443 38.68 -52.99 59.95
N THR A 444 39.47 -53.42 60.95
CA THR A 444 40.39 -52.62 61.78
C THR A 444 41.49 -51.85 61.04
N GLU A 445 41.93 -52.29 59.86
CA GLU A 445 43.02 -51.67 59.09
C GLU A 445 42.67 -50.32 58.46
N ARG A 446 41.39 -49.88 58.54
CA ARG A 446 40.93 -48.59 58.03
C ARG A 446 40.63 -47.56 59.12
N LYS A 447 41.03 -47.78 60.38
CA LYS A 447 40.68 -46.91 61.52
C LYS A 447 41.57 -45.66 61.72
N ILE A 448 42.85 -45.67 61.30
CA ILE A 448 43.77 -44.51 61.44
C ILE A 448 43.40 -43.32 60.50
N PRO A 449 43.04 -43.52 59.21
CA PRO A 449 42.52 -42.45 58.36
C PRO A 449 41.20 -41.85 58.86
N ILE A 450 40.42 -42.64 59.60
CA ILE A 450 39.14 -42.23 60.18
C ILE A 450 39.36 -41.30 61.38
N ILE A 451 40.40 -41.52 62.20
CA ILE A 451 40.75 -40.63 63.32
C ILE A 451 41.20 -39.27 62.79
N VAL A 452 42.08 -39.21 61.79
CA VAL A 452 42.52 -37.94 61.17
C VAL A 452 41.34 -37.18 60.55
N THR A 453 40.42 -37.90 59.91
CA THR A 453 39.19 -37.31 59.37
C THR A 453 38.26 -36.83 60.49
N TYR A 454 38.16 -37.54 61.61
CA TYR A 454 37.33 -37.15 62.75
C TYR A 454 37.89 -35.94 63.50
N THR A 455 39.22 -35.84 63.63
CA THR A 455 39.92 -34.68 64.22
C THR A 455 39.73 -33.42 63.38
N LEU A 456 39.65 -33.55 62.05
CA LEU A 456 39.31 -32.46 61.12
C LEU A 456 37.86 -31.94 61.26
N PHE A 457 36.96 -32.71 61.87
CA PHE A 457 35.54 -32.39 61.98
C PHE A 457 35.04 -32.28 63.44
N SER A 458 35.95 -32.13 64.41
CA SER A 458 35.64 -31.98 65.84
C SER A 458 36.00 -30.56 66.34
N THR A 459 35.35 -30.07 67.40
CA THR A 459 35.69 -28.77 68.02
C THR A 459 37.06 -28.82 68.71
N GLU A 460 37.79 -27.71 68.80
CA GLU A 460 39.20 -27.70 69.22
C GLU A 460 39.48 -28.36 70.58
N ASP A 461 38.66 -28.09 71.60
CA ASP A 461 38.78 -28.73 72.93
C ASP A 461 38.51 -30.25 72.88
N VAL A 462 37.66 -30.71 71.96
CA VAL A 462 37.32 -32.13 71.77
C VAL A 462 38.39 -32.81 70.91
N ALA A 463 38.93 -32.12 69.90
CA ALA A 463 40.03 -32.58 69.08
C ALA A 463 41.31 -32.75 69.91
N GLU A 464 41.63 -31.79 70.80
CA GLU A 464 42.77 -31.89 71.72
C GLU A 464 42.61 -33.10 72.66
N ASN A 465 41.43 -33.30 73.24
CA ASN A 465 41.16 -34.44 74.13
C ASN A 465 41.15 -35.79 73.38
N VAL A 466 40.55 -35.88 72.19
CA VAL A 466 40.51 -37.12 71.39
C VAL A 466 41.90 -37.52 70.89
N VAL A 467 42.71 -36.53 70.48
CA VAL A 467 44.11 -36.74 70.06
C VAL A 467 44.96 -37.18 71.26
N LEU A 468 44.84 -36.53 72.42
CA LEU A 468 45.57 -36.90 73.64
C LEU A 468 45.12 -38.25 74.25
N GLU A 469 43.84 -38.62 74.12
CA GLU A 469 43.28 -39.87 74.64
C GLU A 469 43.71 -41.10 73.82
N HIS A 470 43.94 -40.93 72.51
CA HIS A 470 44.38 -42.00 71.61
C HIS A 470 45.90 -42.00 71.36
N LEU A 471 46.61 -40.88 71.54
CA LEU A 471 48.08 -40.81 71.48
C LEU A 471 48.74 -41.80 72.46
N ASN A 472 48.15 -42.02 73.63
CA ASN A 472 48.65 -42.98 74.65
C ASN A 472 48.44 -44.45 74.30
N GLN A 473 47.72 -44.76 73.21
CA GLN A 473 47.43 -46.13 72.76
C GLN A 473 48.26 -46.54 71.53
N PHE A 474 49.00 -45.61 70.93
CA PHE A 474 49.86 -45.82 69.76
C PHE A 474 51.34 -45.93 70.16
N ASN A 475 52.13 -46.69 69.43
CA ASN A 475 53.58 -46.77 69.67
C ASN A 475 54.30 -45.53 69.11
N GLN A 476 55.55 -45.28 69.52
CA GLN A 476 56.29 -44.05 69.15
C GLN A 476 56.33 -43.79 67.63
N LYS A 477 56.42 -44.84 66.80
CA LYS A 477 56.44 -44.68 65.33
C LYS A 477 55.08 -44.23 64.78
N GLU A 478 53.99 -44.69 65.39
CA GLU A 478 52.62 -44.29 65.06
C GLU A 478 52.27 -42.91 65.64
N GLN A 479 52.84 -42.53 66.78
CA GLN A 479 52.73 -41.19 67.35
C GLN A 479 53.43 -40.15 66.48
N ASP A 480 54.64 -40.44 66.00
CA ASP A 480 55.39 -39.55 65.10
C ASP A 480 54.70 -39.42 63.73
N GLU A 481 54.04 -40.49 63.25
CA GLU A 481 53.27 -40.46 62.01
C GLU A 481 51.94 -39.68 62.17
N LEU A 482 51.28 -39.79 63.32
CA LEU A 482 50.09 -39.00 63.67
C LEU A 482 50.43 -37.50 63.84
N ILE A 483 51.55 -37.16 64.49
CA ILE A 483 51.99 -35.76 64.68
C ILE A 483 52.38 -35.12 63.35
N ASN A 484 53.10 -35.83 62.47
CA ASN A 484 53.42 -35.31 61.13
C ASN A 484 52.19 -35.17 60.23
N GLN A 485 51.19 -36.06 60.40
CA GLN A 485 49.89 -35.92 59.72
C GLN A 485 49.09 -34.73 60.31
N LEU A 486 49.17 -34.44 61.60
CA LEU A 486 48.49 -33.29 62.23
C LEU A 486 49.15 -31.94 61.90
N ILE A 487 50.49 -31.85 61.83
CA ILE A 487 51.19 -30.64 61.35
C ILE A 487 50.82 -30.35 59.89
N LYS A 488 50.66 -31.40 59.09
CA LYS A 488 50.31 -31.29 57.66
C LYS A 488 48.82 -31.01 57.41
N ASN A 489 47.93 -31.50 58.27
CA ASN A 489 46.49 -31.53 57.99
C ASN A 489 45.61 -30.78 59.01
N ALA A 490 46.09 -30.41 60.21
CA ALA A 490 45.30 -29.71 61.26
C ALA A 490 46.17 -28.79 62.16
N PRO A 491 46.80 -27.74 61.60
CA PRO A 491 47.78 -26.90 62.30
C PRO A 491 47.20 -25.97 63.39
N THR A 492 45.89 -25.73 63.37
CA THR A 492 45.14 -24.85 64.30
C THR A 492 45.21 -25.33 65.74
N VAL A 493 45.10 -26.64 65.95
CA VAL A 493 45.17 -27.28 67.26
C VAL A 493 46.56 -27.12 67.91
N ILE A 494 47.63 -27.00 67.11
CA ILE A 494 49.01 -26.78 67.59
C ILE A 494 49.21 -25.32 68.01
N LEU A 495 48.52 -24.38 67.37
CA LEU A 495 48.64 -22.94 67.61
C LEU A 495 47.75 -22.44 68.75
N ALA A 496 46.62 -23.08 69.03
CA ALA A 496 45.74 -22.71 70.15
C ALA A 496 46.30 -23.17 71.52
N SER A 497 46.97 -24.32 71.59
CA SER A 497 47.44 -24.89 72.86
C SER A 497 48.84 -24.39 73.27
N SER A 498 48.93 -23.64 74.38
CA SER A 498 50.23 -23.22 74.95
C SER A 498 51.14 -24.41 75.33
N LYS A 499 50.57 -25.59 75.60
CA LYS A 499 51.30 -26.84 75.87
C LYS A 499 51.88 -27.47 74.60
N LEU A 500 51.14 -27.53 73.49
CA LEU A 500 51.64 -28.04 72.20
C LEU A 500 52.66 -27.08 71.56
N ARG A 501 52.49 -25.75 71.71
CA ARG A 501 53.49 -24.73 71.30
C ARG A 501 54.86 -24.89 71.98
N SER A 502 54.93 -25.53 73.15
CA SER A 502 56.18 -25.75 73.89
C SER A 502 57.06 -26.88 73.31
N TYR A 503 56.49 -27.79 72.50
CA TYR A 503 57.23 -28.85 71.79
C TYR A 503 57.96 -28.34 70.52
N LEU A 504 57.66 -27.12 70.06
CA LEU A 504 58.23 -26.51 68.85
C LEU A 504 59.43 -25.56 69.09
N LYS A 505 59.92 -25.43 70.33
CA LYS A 505 61.07 -24.56 70.63
C LYS A 505 62.41 -25.21 70.27
N LEU A 506 62.91 -25.01 69.05
CA LEU A 506 64.34 -25.02 68.72
C LEU A 506 64.66 -24.11 67.51
N THR A 507 65.24 -22.93 67.84
CA THR A 507 66.24 -22.10 67.13
C THR A 507 65.93 -21.37 65.81
N GLU A 508 66.00 -20.03 65.91
CA GLU A 508 66.47 -18.99 64.97
C GLU A 508 66.43 -19.29 63.46
N TYR A 509 65.51 -18.65 62.70
CA TYR A 509 65.81 -17.93 61.45
C TYR A 509 64.59 -17.14 60.89
N ASP A 510 64.88 -15.87 60.55
CA ASP A 510 64.26 -14.97 59.57
C ASP A 510 62.94 -14.24 59.91
N TYR A 511 62.95 -12.89 59.81
CA TYR A 511 61.75 -12.03 59.86
C TYR A 511 60.80 -12.30 58.67
N ASN A 512 61.30 -12.93 57.60
CA ASN A 512 60.47 -13.54 56.55
C ASN A 512 59.61 -14.69 57.08
N SER A 513 60.10 -15.48 58.04
CA SER A 513 59.39 -16.65 58.57
C SER A 513 58.22 -16.27 59.47
N TYR A 514 58.25 -15.14 60.19
CA TYR A 514 57.13 -14.70 61.02
C TYR A 514 56.01 -14.08 60.16
N GLY A 515 56.34 -13.32 59.11
CA GLY A 515 55.39 -12.91 58.07
C GLY A 515 54.82 -14.11 57.29
N ILE A 516 55.65 -15.11 56.99
CA ILE A 516 55.20 -16.39 56.40
C ILE A 516 54.38 -17.21 57.41
N LEU A 517 54.65 -17.18 58.73
CA LEU A 517 53.87 -17.89 59.76
C LEU A 517 52.51 -17.23 60.00
N ILE A 518 52.50 -15.89 60.03
CA ILE A 518 51.30 -15.05 60.04
C ILE A 518 50.47 -15.39 58.79
N ASN A 519 51.07 -15.40 57.61
CA ASN A 519 50.39 -15.74 56.36
C ASN A 519 50.04 -17.23 56.21
N GLN A 520 50.76 -18.15 56.86
CA GLN A 520 50.47 -19.60 56.79
C GLN A 520 49.47 -20.07 57.85
N TYR A 521 49.27 -19.30 58.93
CA TYR A 521 48.60 -19.79 60.13
C TYR A 521 47.84 -18.73 60.94
N LEU A 522 47.50 -17.57 60.37
CA LEU A 522 46.58 -16.62 61.02
C LEU A 522 45.17 -17.19 61.25
N ASP A 523 44.74 -18.14 60.43
CA ASP A 523 43.42 -18.76 60.53
C ASP A 523 43.30 -19.77 61.70
N SER A 524 44.33 -19.87 62.55
CA SER A 524 44.53 -20.92 63.55
C SER A 524 44.61 -20.46 65.01
N VAL A 525 44.31 -19.19 65.26
CA VAL A 525 44.34 -18.58 66.59
C VAL A 525 42.94 -18.10 66.97
N ASP A 526 42.62 -18.13 68.26
CA ASP A 526 41.33 -17.65 68.76
C ASP A 526 41.12 -16.15 68.49
N ASP A 527 39.84 -15.74 68.48
CA ASP A 527 39.43 -14.39 68.06
C ASP A 527 40.05 -13.27 68.92
N ASP A 528 40.36 -13.49 70.21
CA ASP A 528 40.95 -12.46 71.07
C ASP A 528 42.42 -12.20 70.69
N LEU A 529 43.20 -13.27 70.47
CA LEU A 529 44.61 -13.18 70.07
C LEU A 529 44.76 -12.74 68.61
N PHE A 530 43.84 -13.16 67.75
CA PHE A 530 43.74 -12.68 66.37
C PHE A 530 43.52 -11.16 66.33
N ASN A 531 42.53 -10.66 67.07
CA ASN A 531 42.22 -9.24 67.12
C ASN A 531 43.38 -8.39 67.68
N GLU A 532 44.16 -8.91 68.64
CA GLU A 532 45.33 -8.22 69.18
C GLU A 532 46.45 -8.06 68.12
N ILE A 533 46.78 -9.13 67.39
CA ILE A 533 47.80 -9.13 66.33
C ILE A 533 47.38 -8.24 65.15
N VAL A 534 46.10 -8.24 64.80
CA VAL A 534 45.54 -7.47 63.67
C VAL A 534 45.46 -5.97 63.98
N ASN A 535 45.06 -5.59 65.20
CA ASN A 535 45.02 -4.18 65.62
C ASN A 535 46.43 -3.55 65.65
N GLU A 536 47.46 -4.30 66.07
CA GLU A 536 48.86 -3.83 66.06
C GLU A 536 49.37 -3.54 64.64
N LEU A 537 48.90 -4.31 63.64
CA LEU A 537 49.29 -4.17 62.24
C LEU A 537 48.58 -2.96 61.57
N ILE A 538 47.33 -2.69 61.94
CA ILE A 538 46.49 -1.60 61.41
C ILE A 538 46.96 -0.23 61.89
N GLU A 539 47.26 -0.07 63.19
CA GLU A 539 47.82 1.18 63.73
C GLU A 539 49.11 1.60 63.02
N ARG A 540 49.91 0.63 62.57
CA ARG A 540 51.16 0.89 61.83
C ARG A 540 50.93 1.29 60.37
N VAL A 541 49.86 0.82 59.72
CA VAL A 541 49.54 1.12 58.31
C VAL A 541 48.79 2.45 58.16
N GLU A 542 47.98 2.86 59.14
CA GLU A 542 47.27 4.15 59.12
C GLU A 542 48.21 5.36 59.23
N GLN A 543 49.42 5.17 59.77
CA GLN A 543 50.41 6.23 60.01
C GLN A 543 51.36 6.50 58.83
N VAL A 544 51.28 5.75 57.73
CA VAL A 544 52.20 5.86 56.58
C VAL A 544 51.55 6.48 55.33
N GLU A 545 52.34 7.13 54.47
CA GLU A 545 51.86 7.83 53.25
C GLU A 545 51.33 6.85 52.19
N GLU A 546 50.48 7.31 51.27
CA GLU A 546 49.77 6.44 50.29
C GLU A 546 50.71 5.60 49.40
N LYS A 547 51.91 6.10 49.13
CA LYS A 547 52.95 5.38 48.38
C LYS A 547 53.56 4.23 49.19
N GLU A 548 53.64 4.35 50.51
CA GLU A 548 54.13 3.33 51.45
C GLU A 548 53.05 2.33 51.84
N ARG A 549 51.78 2.76 51.94
CA ARG A 549 50.64 1.85 52.05
C ARG A 549 50.61 0.85 50.90
N ASN A 550 50.89 1.30 49.68
CA ASN A 550 51.02 0.43 48.51
C ASN A 550 52.15 -0.61 48.64
N ILE A 551 53.22 -0.32 49.40
CA ILE A 551 54.34 -1.25 49.68
C ILE A 551 53.94 -2.27 50.75
N TYR A 552 53.37 -1.83 51.88
CA TYR A 552 52.84 -2.74 52.91
C TYR A 552 51.77 -3.67 52.34
N TRP A 553 50.90 -3.15 51.47
CA TRP A 553 49.87 -3.92 50.78
C TRP A 553 50.45 -5.00 49.85
N GLN A 554 51.61 -4.77 49.24
CA GLN A 554 52.29 -5.77 48.40
C GLN A 554 53.01 -6.84 49.21
N GLN A 555 53.34 -6.60 50.48
CA GLN A 555 54.25 -7.43 51.27
C GLN A 555 53.56 -8.29 52.35
N VAL A 556 52.36 -7.94 52.79
CA VAL A 556 51.63 -8.68 53.85
C VAL A 556 50.50 -9.48 53.21
N GLN A 557 50.68 -10.79 53.02
CA GLN A 557 49.67 -11.67 52.44
C GLN A 557 48.37 -11.66 53.26
N TYR A 558 48.41 -11.50 54.59
CA TYR A 558 47.20 -11.33 55.40
C TYR A 558 46.33 -10.13 54.97
N LEU A 559 46.92 -8.99 54.61
CA LEU A 559 46.18 -7.85 54.04
C LEU A 559 45.62 -8.17 52.63
N GLN A 560 46.18 -9.17 51.95
CA GLN A 560 45.72 -9.69 50.66
C GLN A 560 44.69 -10.85 50.80
N ASP A 561 44.76 -11.63 51.87
CA ASP A 561 43.98 -12.86 52.12
C ASP A 561 42.74 -12.59 52.98
N ASN A 562 42.78 -11.61 53.90
CA ASN A 562 41.66 -11.24 54.79
C ASN A 562 40.80 -10.08 54.25
N LEU A 563 40.75 -10.01 52.92
CA LEU A 563 39.99 -9.04 52.14
C LEU A 563 38.51 -9.43 52.03
N ALA A 564 37.82 -9.50 53.17
CA ALA A 564 36.37 -9.48 53.15
C ALA A 564 35.91 -8.02 53.05
N TYR A 565 35.01 -7.71 52.12
CA TYR A 565 34.39 -6.39 51.92
C TYR A 565 33.83 -5.74 53.20
N LYS A 566 33.48 -6.56 54.20
CA LYS A 566 32.95 -6.12 55.50
C LYS A 566 34.01 -5.96 56.60
N ASN A 567 35.30 -6.17 56.32
CA ASN A 567 36.37 -6.05 57.30
C ASN A 567 36.94 -4.63 57.40
N PHE A 568 37.53 -4.34 58.57
CA PHE A 568 38.12 -3.10 59.06
C PHE A 568 39.27 -2.51 58.19
N ILE A 569 39.50 -2.98 56.96
CA ILE A 569 40.68 -2.65 56.14
C ILE A 569 40.27 -1.89 54.85
N TRP A 570 38.97 -1.84 54.52
CA TRP A 570 38.46 -1.16 53.32
C TRP A 570 38.81 0.34 53.26
N HIS A 571 38.77 1.04 54.40
CA HIS A 571 39.04 2.48 54.46
C HIS A 571 40.52 2.85 54.25
N ILE A 572 41.44 1.90 54.39
CA ILE A 572 42.88 2.09 54.19
C ILE A 572 43.41 1.52 52.87
N ALA A 573 42.58 0.82 52.09
CA ALA A 573 42.94 0.30 50.78
C ALA A 573 43.20 1.43 49.76
N PRO A 574 44.32 1.41 49.00
CA PRO A 574 44.58 2.38 47.93
C PRO A 574 43.48 2.35 46.87
N THR A 575 43.13 3.51 46.29
CA THR A 575 42.05 3.64 45.28
C THR A 575 42.23 2.66 44.11
N GLU A 576 43.48 2.43 43.68
CA GLU A 576 43.86 1.49 42.61
C GLU A 576 43.55 0.02 42.94
N ARG A 577 43.41 -0.33 44.22
CA ARG A 577 43.15 -1.69 44.70
C ARG A 577 41.69 -1.93 45.06
N LYS A 578 40.93 -0.87 45.34
CA LYS A 578 39.49 -0.96 45.67
C LYS A 578 38.67 -1.67 44.58
N ILE A 579 38.94 -1.38 43.31
CA ILE A 579 38.23 -2.04 42.19
C ILE A 579 38.51 -3.55 42.13
N PRO A 580 39.78 -4.03 42.07
CA PRO A 580 40.09 -5.46 42.16
C PRO A 580 39.47 -6.15 43.37
N ILE A 581 39.45 -5.50 44.53
CA ILE A 581 38.88 -6.05 45.77
C ILE A 581 37.39 -6.29 45.63
N ILE A 582 36.64 -5.29 45.15
CA ILE A 582 35.19 -5.43 44.93
C ILE A 582 34.92 -6.59 43.97
N VAL A 583 35.72 -6.71 42.91
CA VAL A 583 35.60 -7.78 41.90
C VAL A 583 35.90 -9.16 42.51
N THR A 584 36.96 -9.30 43.32
CA THR A 584 37.28 -10.57 43.99
C THR A 584 36.20 -10.95 45.01
N TYR A 585 35.71 -9.99 45.80
CA TYR A 585 34.65 -10.24 46.78
C TYR A 585 33.32 -10.64 46.12
N THR A 586 32.99 -10.03 44.98
CA THR A 586 31.78 -10.37 44.23
C THR A 586 31.84 -11.80 43.66
N LEU A 587 33.03 -12.33 43.34
CA LEU A 587 33.20 -13.73 42.91
C LEU A 587 32.93 -14.76 44.00
N SER A 588 33.15 -14.40 45.27
CA SER A 588 32.96 -15.30 46.43
C SER A 588 31.61 -15.13 47.13
N SER A 589 30.75 -14.22 46.66
CA SER A 589 29.48 -13.86 47.30
C SER A 589 28.27 -14.37 46.50
N THR A 590 27.11 -14.48 47.15
CA THR A 590 25.84 -14.67 46.42
C THR A 590 25.53 -13.42 45.59
N GLU A 591 24.78 -13.58 44.50
CA GLU A 591 24.49 -12.49 43.55
C GLU A 591 23.83 -11.27 44.22
N ASP A 592 22.87 -11.49 45.13
CA ASP A 592 22.22 -10.41 45.90
C ASP A 592 23.19 -9.64 46.80
N VAL A 593 24.13 -10.35 47.44
CA VAL A 593 25.14 -9.73 48.31
C VAL A 593 26.13 -8.95 47.47
N ALA A 594 26.57 -9.56 46.37
CA ALA A 594 27.48 -8.97 45.40
C ALA A 594 26.91 -7.68 44.78
N GLU A 595 25.63 -7.67 44.40
CA GLU A 595 24.95 -6.48 43.86
C GLU A 595 24.99 -5.31 44.85
N ASN A 596 24.54 -5.54 46.09
CA ASN A 596 24.47 -4.50 47.11
C ASN A 596 25.86 -3.88 47.38
N VAL A 597 26.88 -4.74 47.41
CA VAL A 597 28.28 -4.34 47.58
C VAL A 597 28.74 -3.40 46.48
N VAL A 598 28.49 -3.77 45.23
CA VAL A 598 28.90 -2.97 44.07
C VAL A 598 28.15 -1.64 44.04
N LEU A 599 26.84 -1.64 44.28
CA LEU A 599 26.02 -0.42 44.26
C LEU A 599 26.40 0.58 45.35
N GLU A 600 26.72 0.10 46.55
CA GLU A 600 27.19 0.95 47.65
C GLU A 600 28.46 1.72 47.27
N HIS A 601 29.35 1.08 46.51
CA HIS A 601 30.67 1.62 46.16
C HIS A 601 30.71 2.38 44.85
N LEU A 602 29.83 2.06 43.89
CA LEU A 602 29.69 2.84 42.66
C LEU A 602 29.44 4.32 42.97
N ASN A 603 28.65 4.62 44.00
CA ASN A 603 28.36 6.00 44.43
C ASN A 603 29.58 6.74 45.04
N GLN A 604 30.62 6.01 45.43
CA GLN A 604 31.85 6.56 46.01
C GLN A 604 32.94 6.83 44.96
N PHE A 605 32.79 6.28 43.75
CA PHE A 605 33.74 6.40 42.65
C PHE A 605 33.39 7.55 41.71
N ASN A 606 34.41 8.17 41.11
CA ASN A 606 34.20 9.09 39.99
C ASN A 606 33.81 8.33 38.72
N GLN A 607 33.34 9.02 37.66
CA GLN A 607 32.83 8.36 36.45
C GLN A 607 33.86 7.41 35.80
N LYS A 608 35.15 7.78 35.77
CA LYS A 608 36.21 6.93 35.18
C LYS A 608 36.41 5.65 35.99
N GLU A 609 36.38 5.76 37.31
CA GLU A 609 36.48 4.61 38.22
C GLU A 609 35.23 3.73 38.19
N GLN A 610 34.03 4.31 38.05
CA GLN A 610 32.79 3.58 37.83
C GLN A 610 32.87 2.76 36.54
N ASP A 611 33.29 3.39 35.43
CA ASP A 611 33.43 2.72 34.14
C ASP A 611 34.47 1.58 34.22
N GLU A 612 35.60 1.80 34.90
CA GLU A 612 36.62 0.77 35.12
C GLU A 612 36.10 -0.39 35.98
N LEU A 613 35.38 -0.11 37.07
CA LEU A 613 34.78 -1.14 37.92
C LEU A 613 33.79 -2.00 37.12
N ILE A 614 32.89 -1.37 36.38
CA ILE A 614 31.91 -2.07 35.54
C ILE A 614 32.61 -2.94 34.49
N ASN A 615 33.65 -2.43 33.80
CA ASN A 615 34.41 -3.20 32.83
C ASN A 615 35.11 -4.42 33.47
N GLN A 616 35.68 -4.26 34.66
CA GLN A 616 36.30 -5.37 35.39
C GLN A 616 35.26 -6.40 35.87
N LEU A 617 34.07 -5.96 36.27
CA LEU A 617 32.98 -6.87 36.64
C LEU A 617 32.46 -7.65 35.43
N ILE A 618 32.27 -7.02 34.27
CA ILE A 618 31.91 -7.74 33.02
C ILE A 618 32.94 -8.83 32.72
N LYS A 619 34.23 -8.50 32.84
CA LYS A 619 35.32 -9.44 32.50
C LYS A 619 35.43 -10.60 33.49
N ASN A 620 35.36 -10.32 34.79
CA ASN A 620 35.72 -11.29 35.82
C ASN A 620 34.50 -11.91 36.50
N ALA A 621 33.44 -11.13 36.77
CA ALA A 621 32.25 -11.54 37.51
C ALA A 621 30.93 -11.24 36.75
N PRO A 622 30.78 -11.71 35.49
CA PRO A 622 29.65 -11.33 34.65
C PRO A 622 28.28 -11.72 35.22
N LYS A 623 28.20 -12.80 36.02
CA LYS A 623 26.96 -13.24 36.68
C LYS A 623 26.33 -12.18 37.57
N VAL A 624 27.14 -11.37 38.25
CA VAL A 624 26.66 -10.30 39.13
C VAL A 624 26.03 -9.16 38.32
N ILE A 625 26.61 -8.83 37.17
CA ILE A 625 26.01 -7.87 36.23
C ILE A 625 24.73 -8.49 35.60
N LEU A 626 24.75 -9.79 35.27
CA LEU A 626 23.59 -10.50 34.70
C LEU A 626 22.42 -10.56 35.67
N ALA A 627 22.64 -10.74 36.97
CA ALA A 627 21.57 -10.83 37.96
C ALA A 627 20.98 -9.46 38.35
N SER A 628 21.69 -8.34 38.14
CA SER A 628 21.26 -7.00 38.60
C SER A 628 20.95 -6.03 37.46
N SER A 629 19.66 -5.71 37.30
CA SER A 629 19.19 -4.63 36.41
C SER A 629 19.76 -3.25 36.77
N LYS A 630 19.98 -3.00 38.07
CA LYS A 630 20.59 -1.75 38.54
C LYS A 630 22.04 -1.63 38.08
N LEU A 631 22.83 -2.69 38.14
CA LEU A 631 24.20 -2.67 37.65
C LEU A 631 24.27 -2.54 36.13
N ARG A 632 23.36 -3.22 35.40
CA ARG A 632 23.25 -3.05 33.94
C ARG A 632 22.93 -1.61 33.55
N SER A 633 22.18 -0.85 34.36
CA SER A 633 21.90 0.57 34.09
C SER A 633 23.15 1.47 33.96
N TYR A 634 24.30 1.05 34.51
CA TYR A 634 25.58 1.75 34.36
C TYR A 634 26.28 1.48 33.02
N LEU A 635 25.83 0.48 32.25
CA LEU A 635 26.30 0.23 30.89
C LEU A 635 25.70 1.29 29.96
N LYS A 636 26.55 2.18 29.43
CA LYS A 636 26.13 3.36 28.66
C LYS A 636 26.61 3.30 27.21
N LEU A 637 25.88 4.02 26.36
CA LEU A 637 26.39 4.45 25.06
C LEU A 637 27.27 5.69 25.28
N THR A 638 28.53 5.64 24.87
CA THR A 638 29.46 6.78 25.03
C THR A 638 29.51 7.63 23.75
N GLU A 639 30.08 8.84 23.84
CA GLU A 639 30.18 9.79 22.71
C GLU A 639 30.95 9.25 21.48
N TYR A 640 31.73 8.17 21.65
CA TYR A 640 32.53 7.55 20.59
C TYR A 640 31.82 6.37 19.90
N ASP A 641 30.48 6.35 19.93
CA ASP A 641 29.65 5.25 19.40
C ASP A 641 29.97 3.87 20.02
N TYR A 642 30.64 3.84 21.18
CA TYR A 642 30.92 2.62 21.93
C TYR A 642 29.74 2.27 22.84
N ASN A 643 29.13 1.11 22.59
CA ASN A 643 27.96 0.60 23.30
C ASN A 643 28.35 -0.54 24.24
N SER A 644 28.73 -0.23 25.48
CA SER A 644 29.14 -1.26 26.44
C SER A 644 28.01 -2.24 26.77
N TYR A 645 26.75 -1.76 26.77
CA TYR A 645 25.57 -2.60 26.93
C TYR A 645 25.45 -3.59 25.75
N GLY A 646 25.57 -3.11 24.51
CA GLY A 646 25.48 -3.97 23.33
C GLY A 646 26.56 -5.05 23.26
N ILE A 647 27.80 -4.73 23.67
CA ILE A 647 28.89 -5.70 23.78
C ILE A 647 28.56 -6.76 24.84
N PHE A 648 28.10 -6.32 26.01
CA PHE A 648 27.69 -7.21 27.09
C PHE A 648 26.59 -8.18 26.65
N ILE A 649 25.52 -7.67 26.02
CA ILE A 649 24.40 -8.48 25.53
C ILE A 649 24.88 -9.55 24.55
N ASN A 650 25.69 -9.18 23.56
CA ASN A 650 26.19 -10.13 22.56
C ASN A 650 27.02 -11.27 23.14
N GLN A 651 27.64 -11.04 24.30
CA GLN A 651 28.52 -12.01 24.93
C GLN A 651 27.77 -13.00 25.81
N TYR A 652 26.66 -12.57 26.44
CA TYR A 652 26.04 -13.33 27.53
C TYR A 652 24.56 -13.68 27.31
N LEU A 653 23.84 -13.04 26.38
CA LEU A 653 22.41 -13.25 26.21
C LEU A 653 22.04 -14.72 25.91
N ASP A 654 22.85 -15.42 25.12
CA ASP A 654 22.59 -16.83 24.76
C ASP A 654 22.94 -17.82 25.90
N SER A 655 23.42 -17.32 27.05
CA SER A 655 23.91 -18.15 28.18
C SER A 655 23.05 -18.06 29.45
N VAL A 656 21.95 -17.30 29.42
CA VAL A 656 21.02 -17.14 30.55
C VAL A 656 19.78 -18.02 30.37
N ASP A 657 19.04 -18.25 31.46
CA ASP A 657 17.73 -18.89 31.42
C ASP A 657 16.66 -18.01 30.76
N ASP A 658 15.49 -18.58 30.45
CA ASP A 658 14.42 -17.90 29.71
C ASP A 658 13.84 -16.70 30.46
N ASP A 659 13.77 -16.74 31.80
CA ASP A 659 13.22 -15.64 32.60
C ASP A 659 14.15 -14.42 32.53
N LEU A 660 15.44 -14.63 32.78
CA LEU A 660 16.44 -13.58 32.71
C LEU A 660 16.69 -13.12 31.26
N PHE A 661 16.60 -14.03 30.29
CA PHE A 661 16.62 -13.70 28.86
C PHE A 661 15.53 -12.67 28.53
N ASN A 662 14.29 -12.95 28.94
CA ASN A 662 13.16 -12.06 28.68
C ASN A 662 13.33 -10.72 29.39
N GLU A 663 13.82 -10.70 30.63
CA GLU A 663 14.13 -9.46 31.36
C GLU A 663 15.14 -8.59 30.59
N ILE A 664 16.27 -9.18 30.19
CA ILE A 664 17.35 -8.48 29.49
C ILE A 664 16.91 -8.00 28.10
N VAL A 665 16.10 -8.80 27.38
CA VAL A 665 15.52 -8.41 26.09
C VAL A 665 14.55 -7.24 26.25
N ASN A 666 13.69 -7.27 27.27
CA ASN A 666 12.78 -6.15 27.56
C ASN A 666 13.56 -4.88 27.90
N GLU A 667 14.61 -4.98 28.73
CA GLU A 667 15.49 -3.85 29.03
C GLU A 667 16.18 -3.30 27.77
N LEU A 668 16.66 -4.17 26.88
CA LEU A 668 17.23 -3.76 25.60
C LEU A 668 16.20 -3.03 24.73
N ILE A 669 14.97 -3.54 24.64
CA ILE A 669 13.87 -2.92 23.89
C ILE A 669 13.57 -1.53 24.44
N GLU A 670 13.39 -1.39 25.75
CA GLU A 670 13.11 -0.10 26.41
C GLU A 670 14.22 0.92 26.13
N ARG A 671 15.50 0.52 26.22
CA ARG A 671 16.63 1.39 25.92
C ARG A 671 16.61 1.88 24.48
N VAL A 672 16.35 0.99 23.53
CA VAL A 672 16.33 1.34 22.11
C VAL A 672 15.09 2.19 21.78
N GLU A 673 13.96 1.95 22.44
CA GLU A 673 12.76 2.76 22.30
C GLU A 673 12.99 4.21 22.76
N GLN A 674 13.70 4.40 23.89
CA GLN A 674 14.04 5.72 24.42
C GLN A 674 15.18 6.41 23.64
N ALA A 675 15.96 5.65 22.87
CA ALA A 675 17.10 6.16 22.11
C ALA A 675 16.68 7.00 20.90
N LYS A 676 17.50 7.99 20.54
CA LYS A 676 17.32 8.78 19.31
C LYS A 676 17.74 7.98 18.08
N GLU A 677 17.33 8.42 16.89
CA GLU A 677 17.59 7.72 15.62
C GLU A 677 19.06 7.32 15.41
N ARG A 678 20.02 8.19 15.77
CA ARG A 678 21.46 7.87 15.68
C ARG A 678 21.85 6.72 16.63
N GLU A 679 21.38 6.77 17.87
CA GLU A 679 21.70 5.79 18.91
C GLU A 679 21.04 4.44 18.59
N ARG A 680 19.79 4.44 18.12
CA ARG A 680 19.10 3.24 17.62
C ARG A 680 19.91 2.55 16.52
N ASN A 681 20.47 3.33 15.58
CA ASN A 681 21.34 2.77 14.54
C ASN A 681 22.58 2.10 15.12
N ILE A 682 23.20 2.67 16.15
CA ILE A 682 24.37 2.08 16.83
C ILE A 682 23.99 0.77 17.51
N TYR A 683 22.87 0.73 18.26
CA TYR A 683 22.35 -0.51 18.84
C TYR A 683 22.13 -1.59 17.76
N TRP A 684 21.49 -1.24 16.65
CA TRP A 684 21.23 -2.18 15.56
C TRP A 684 22.48 -2.66 14.82
N GLN A 685 23.52 -1.83 14.74
CA GLN A 685 24.79 -2.21 14.13
C GLN A 685 25.64 -3.11 15.04
N GLN A 686 25.50 -2.97 16.36
CA GLN A 686 26.37 -3.66 17.30
C GLN A 686 25.71 -4.88 17.94
N VAL A 687 24.39 -4.94 18.14
CA VAL A 687 23.72 -6.03 18.86
C VAL A 687 23.16 -7.10 17.92
N LYS A 688 23.70 -8.32 17.98
CA LYS A 688 23.33 -9.47 17.15
C LYS A 688 21.87 -9.87 17.31
N TYR A 689 21.35 -9.82 18.54
CA TYR A 689 19.94 -10.14 18.81
C TYR A 689 18.99 -9.27 17.98
N LEU A 690 19.22 -7.95 17.94
CA LEU A 690 18.40 -7.02 17.14
C LEU A 690 18.55 -7.27 15.63
N GLN A 691 19.75 -7.62 15.17
CA GLN A 691 20.02 -7.93 13.76
C GLN A 691 19.30 -9.19 13.29
N ASN A 692 19.36 -10.25 14.09
CA ASN A 692 18.84 -11.56 13.72
C ASN A 692 17.33 -11.66 13.89
N ASN A 693 16.74 -10.87 14.79
CA ASN A 693 15.32 -10.94 15.12
C ASN A 693 14.49 -9.82 14.51
N LEU A 694 15.06 -8.89 13.73
CA LEU A 694 14.24 -7.90 13.02
C LEU A 694 13.61 -8.54 11.78
N ALA A 695 12.29 -8.64 11.79
CA ALA A 695 11.48 -9.03 10.64
C ALA A 695 10.43 -7.96 10.33
N TYR A 696 9.88 -8.03 9.13
CA TYR A 696 8.84 -7.09 8.70
C TYR A 696 7.65 -7.09 9.67
N LYS A 697 7.33 -5.92 10.24
CA LYS A 697 6.21 -5.69 11.17
C LYS A 697 6.14 -6.61 12.39
N ASN A 698 7.25 -7.19 12.83
CA ASN A 698 7.28 -7.94 14.08
C ASN A 698 7.43 -7.02 15.30
N PHE A 699 7.59 -7.60 16.49
CA PHE A 699 7.66 -6.85 17.76
C PHE A 699 8.80 -5.83 17.82
N LEU A 700 9.92 -6.03 17.11
CA LEU A 700 11.03 -5.07 17.04
C LEU A 700 10.81 -3.94 16.03
N TRP A 701 9.74 -4.01 15.21
CA TRP A 701 9.53 -3.07 14.12
C TRP A 701 9.39 -1.64 14.60
N HIS A 702 8.59 -1.38 15.63
CA HIS A 702 8.31 -0.01 16.09
C HIS A 702 9.58 0.74 16.55
N ILE A 703 10.51 0.04 17.22
CA ILE A 703 11.79 0.59 17.70
C ILE A 703 12.93 0.57 16.67
N ALA A 704 12.78 -0.16 15.56
CA ALA A 704 13.83 -0.26 14.56
C ALA A 704 14.15 1.09 13.90
N PRO A 705 15.44 1.37 13.56
CA PRO A 705 15.82 2.55 12.80
C PRO A 705 15.14 2.61 11.43
N THR A 706 14.92 3.81 10.94
CA THR A 706 14.27 4.10 9.67
C THR A 706 15.02 3.44 8.51
N GLY A 707 16.35 3.52 8.49
CA GLY A 707 17.17 2.88 7.45
C GLY A 707 16.99 1.36 7.39
N LYS A 708 16.84 0.69 8.54
CA LYS A 708 16.61 -0.76 8.59
C LYS A 708 15.19 -1.14 8.16
N LYS A 709 14.19 -0.33 8.53
CA LYS A 709 12.83 -0.50 8.02
C LYS A 709 12.78 -0.38 6.50
N GLN A 710 13.48 0.63 5.94
CA GLN A 710 13.58 0.84 4.50
C GLN A 710 14.20 -0.36 3.79
N GLU A 711 15.34 -0.88 4.27
CA GLU A 711 16.01 -2.06 3.70
C GLU A 711 15.06 -3.27 3.64
N ILE A 712 14.34 -3.58 4.72
CA ILE A 712 13.43 -4.73 4.80
C ILE A 712 12.21 -4.54 3.89
N VAL A 713 11.60 -3.36 3.89
CA VAL A 713 10.47 -3.05 3.00
C VAL A 713 10.89 -3.19 1.54
N GLN A 714 12.04 -2.61 1.16
CA GLN A 714 12.56 -2.69 -0.20
C GLN A 714 12.87 -4.13 -0.61
N GLN A 715 13.40 -4.97 0.29
CA GLN A 715 13.64 -6.38 -0.01
C GLN A 715 12.34 -7.18 -0.16
N ARG A 716 11.34 -6.94 0.70
CA ARG A 716 10.05 -7.66 0.68
C ARG A 716 9.29 -7.43 -0.63
N VAL A 717 9.19 -6.17 -1.07
CA VAL A 717 8.48 -5.79 -2.30
C VAL A 717 9.47 -5.32 -3.37
N LYS A 718 10.57 -6.06 -3.53
CA LYS A 718 11.67 -5.70 -4.42
C LYS A 718 11.22 -5.47 -5.86
N THR A 719 10.39 -6.36 -6.40
CA THR A 719 9.87 -6.25 -7.77
C THR A 719 9.15 -4.93 -8.00
N PHE A 720 8.37 -4.46 -7.02
CA PHE A 720 7.66 -3.19 -7.10
C PHE A 720 8.62 -1.98 -7.17
N PHE A 721 9.61 -1.93 -6.27
CA PHE A 721 10.59 -0.83 -6.28
C PHE A 721 11.53 -0.90 -7.50
N ASP A 722 11.85 -2.09 -8.00
CA ASP A 722 12.57 -2.27 -9.25
C ASP A 722 11.77 -1.71 -10.44
N ILE A 723 10.45 -1.90 -10.48
CA ILE A 723 9.56 -1.31 -11.48
C ILE A 723 9.56 0.22 -11.37
N ILE A 724 9.44 0.78 -10.15
CA ILE A 724 9.48 2.24 -9.96
C ILE A 724 10.82 2.81 -10.43
N SER A 725 11.95 2.24 -10.01
CA SER A 725 13.27 2.71 -10.42
C SER A 725 13.43 2.66 -11.94
N ARG A 726 13.03 1.55 -12.58
CA ARG A 726 13.05 1.43 -14.04
C ARG A 726 12.15 2.46 -14.71
N PHE A 727 10.98 2.76 -14.14
CA PHE A 727 10.09 3.78 -14.68
C PHE A 727 10.72 5.17 -14.53
N GLU A 728 11.33 5.48 -13.38
CA GLU A 728 12.07 6.72 -13.12
C GLU A 728 13.27 6.88 -14.07
N ASP A 729 14.01 5.80 -14.31
CA ASP A 729 15.19 5.80 -15.18
C ASP A 729 14.86 5.60 -16.66
N SER A 730 13.59 5.37 -17.00
CA SER A 730 13.16 5.13 -18.37
C SER A 730 13.45 6.35 -19.25
N ASN A 731 14.09 6.08 -20.39
CA ASN A 731 14.48 7.10 -21.36
C ASN A 731 13.54 7.10 -22.56
N TYR A 732 13.73 8.07 -23.45
CA TYR A 732 12.99 8.21 -24.70
C TYR A 732 13.98 7.93 -25.83
N PRO A 733 13.96 6.72 -26.42
CA PRO A 733 15.03 6.26 -27.34
C PRO A 733 15.26 7.18 -28.54
N TYR A 734 14.30 8.05 -28.86
CA TYR A 734 14.33 8.93 -30.03
C TYR A 734 14.32 10.43 -29.67
N GLU A 735 14.61 10.79 -28.41
CA GLU A 735 14.63 12.19 -27.95
C GLU A 735 15.62 13.07 -28.73
N GLU A 736 16.76 12.52 -29.16
CA GLU A 736 17.73 13.30 -29.94
C GLU A 736 17.22 13.67 -31.34
N TYR A 737 16.20 12.97 -31.87
CA TYR A 737 15.67 13.17 -33.22
C TYR A 737 14.48 14.12 -33.28
N ILE A 738 13.91 14.50 -32.14
CA ILE A 738 12.81 15.47 -32.10
C ILE A 738 13.31 16.92 -32.27
N THR A 739 14.63 17.15 -32.21
CA THR A 739 15.23 18.46 -32.41
C THR A 739 16.44 18.37 -33.36
N HIS A 740 16.78 19.47 -34.02
CA HIS A 740 17.97 19.52 -34.86
C HIS A 740 18.58 20.92 -34.87
N ASN A 741 19.90 20.99 -35.05
CA ASN A 741 20.62 22.26 -35.10
C ASN A 741 20.02 23.12 -36.23
N TRP A 742 19.51 24.30 -35.90
CA TRP A 742 18.81 25.14 -36.87
C TRP A 742 19.70 25.57 -38.04
N ARG A 743 21.02 25.71 -37.83
CA ARG A 743 21.97 26.08 -38.89
C ARG A 743 22.20 24.96 -39.89
N GLU A 744 22.10 23.71 -39.45
CA GLU A 744 22.22 22.52 -40.29
C GLU A 744 20.88 22.23 -40.97
N LEU A 745 19.77 22.34 -40.24
CA LEU A 745 18.42 22.03 -40.73
C LEU A 745 18.03 22.86 -41.97
N TYR A 746 18.46 24.12 -42.05
CA TYR A 746 18.14 25.01 -43.16
C TYR A 746 19.15 24.93 -44.34
N GLN A 747 20.08 23.96 -44.32
CA GLN A 747 20.95 23.69 -45.46
C GLN A 747 20.21 22.81 -46.48
N PHE A 748 19.44 23.48 -47.34
CA PHE A 748 18.56 22.82 -48.30
C PHE A 748 19.25 22.47 -49.62
N ASN A 749 18.88 21.33 -50.20
CA ASN A 749 19.34 20.93 -51.54
C ASN A 749 18.63 21.73 -52.65
N GLN A 750 18.96 21.46 -53.91
CA GLN A 750 18.38 22.20 -55.04
C GLN A 750 16.86 22.05 -55.13
N SER A 751 16.33 20.83 -54.97
CA SER A 751 14.88 20.57 -55.05
C SER A 751 14.13 21.28 -53.92
N ASP A 752 14.67 21.28 -52.71
CA ASP A 752 14.11 21.99 -51.56
C ASP A 752 14.08 23.50 -51.80
N ASN A 753 15.15 24.06 -52.35
CA ASN A 753 15.20 25.48 -52.73
C ASN A 753 14.22 25.82 -53.85
N SER A 754 14.02 24.93 -54.82
CA SER A 754 12.99 25.10 -55.87
C SER A 754 11.59 25.12 -55.27
N LEU A 755 11.29 24.22 -54.33
CA LEU A 755 9.99 24.16 -53.66
C LEU A 755 9.72 25.43 -52.84
N ILE A 756 10.72 25.90 -52.09
CA ILE A 756 10.62 27.15 -51.34
C ILE A 756 10.34 28.32 -52.28
N ARG A 757 10.97 28.36 -53.46
CA ARG A 757 10.71 29.40 -54.48
C ARG A 757 9.32 29.28 -55.08
N GLU A 758 8.80 28.08 -55.28
CA GLU A 758 7.42 27.87 -55.75
C GLU A 758 6.42 28.44 -54.75
N TRP A 759 6.60 28.16 -53.45
CA TRP A 759 5.80 28.76 -52.37
C TRP A 759 5.99 30.27 -52.23
N ASP A 760 7.18 30.79 -52.54
CA ASP A 760 7.50 32.23 -52.54
C ASP A 760 6.91 32.95 -53.76
N ALA A 761 6.87 32.30 -54.94
CA ALA A 761 6.40 32.87 -56.19
C ALA A 761 4.88 33.11 -56.22
N ASP A 762 4.10 32.28 -55.53
CA ASP A 762 2.65 32.46 -55.37
C ASP A 762 2.27 33.68 -54.50
N VAL A 763 3.26 34.36 -53.89
CA VAL A 763 3.05 35.39 -52.87
C VAL A 763 4.00 36.59 -53.08
N ASN A 764 3.57 37.63 -53.80
CA ASN A 764 4.32 38.90 -54.03
C ASN A 764 4.81 39.61 -52.74
N PHE A 765 5.88 39.17 -52.04
CA PHE A 765 6.18 39.65 -50.66
C PHE A 765 7.65 39.76 -50.18
N ASN A 766 7.76 40.47 -49.04
CA ASN A 766 8.96 40.85 -48.26
C ASN A 766 9.69 39.69 -47.53
N ASP A 767 10.88 39.99 -46.99
CA ASP A 767 11.79 39.03 -46.31
C ASP A 767 11.16 38.18 -45.18
N ASN A 768 10.07 38.63 -44.55
CA ASN A 768 9.43 37.90 -43.44
C ASN A 768 8.64 36.68 -43.92
N LYS A 769 8.02 36.74 -45.10
CA LYS A 769 7.30 35.59 -45.68
C LYS A 769 8.26 34.55 -46.24
N ALA A 770 9.34 34.97 -46.89
CA ALA A 770 10.39 34.06 -47.32
C ALA A 770 10.98 33.26 -46.14
N ALA A 771 11.18 33.90 -44.98
CA ALA A 771 11.60 33.21 -43.76
C ALA A 771 10.54 32.22 -43.21
N GLN A 772 9.24 32.47 -43.44
CA GLN A 772 8.18 31.50 -43.08
C GLN A 772 8.29 30.24 -43.92
N MET A 773 8.47 30.37 -45.24
CA MET A 773 8.56 29.23 -46.15
C MET A 773 9.80 28.37 -45.88
N ILE A 774 10.96 29.01 -45.64
CA ILE A 774 12.20 28.32 -45.23
C ILE A 774 11.98 27.55 -43.92
N SER A 775 11.33 28.18 -42.93
CA SER A 775 11.03 27.52 -41.66
C SER A 775 10.07 26.35 -41.80
N ALA A 776 9.03 26.48 -42.65
CA ALA A 776 8.06 25.42 -42.91
C ALA A 776 8.73 24.21 -43.56
N ARG A 777 9.57 24.42 -44.58
CA ARG A 777 10.33 23.32 -45.20
C ARG A 777 11.29 22.66 -44.21
N GLY A 778 11.95 23.44 -43.36
CA GLY A 778 12.82 22.89 -42.32
C GLY A 778 12.05 22.03 -41.31
N ALA A 779 10.82 22.43 -40.96
CA ALA A 779 9.96 21.61 -40.11
C ALA A 779 9.60 20.27 -40.78
N GLU A 780 9.25 20.26 -42.06
CA GLU A 780 9.02 19.00 -42.80
C GLU A 780 10.25 18.09 -42.79
N LYS A 781 11.45 18.65 -43.02
CA LYS A 781 12.70 17.89 -42.97
C LYS A 781 13.00 17.32 -41.59
N LEU A 782 12.71 18.07 -40.53
CA LEU A 782 12.85 17.58 -39.16
C LEU A 782 11.90 16.41 -38.90
N VAL A 783 10.64 16.51 -39.32
CA VAL A 783 9.65 15.44 -39.16
C VAL A 783 10.05 14.20 -39.96
N ILE A 784 10.56 14.36 -41.18
CA ILE A 784 11.08 13.24 -41.97
C ILE A 784 12.18 12.51 -41.21
N ARG A 785 13.17 13.23 -40.69
CA ARG A 785 14.28 12.66 -39.91
C ARG A 785 13.76 11.93 -38.67
N PHE A 786 12.82 12.53 -37.95
CA PHE A 786 12.23 11.94 -36.75
C PHE A 786 11.53 10.61 -37.04
N TYR A 787 10.64 10.55 -38.03
CA TYR A 787 9.93 9.31 -38.36
C TYR A 787 10.83 8.24 -39.00
N GLN A 788 11.88 8.64 -39.73
CA GLN A 788 12.91 7.70 -40.19
C GLN A 788 13.62 7.04 -39.00
N ALA A 789 13.98 7.82 -37.97
CA ALA A 789 14.59 7.29 -36.75
C ALA A 789 13.65 6.33 -36.00
N LEU A 790 12.33 6.60 -36.00
CA LEU A 790 11.30 5.70 -35.46
C LEU A 790 11.09 4.40 -36.28
N GLY A 791 11.87 4.20 -37.35
CA GLY A 791 11.85 2.99 -38.18
C GLY A 791 10.74 2.95 -39.24
N TYR A 792 10.12 4.10 -39.55
CA TYR A 792 9.16 4.17 -40.65
C TYR A 792 9.86 4.28 -42.00
N GLN A 793 9.24 3.73 -43.05
CA GLN A 793 9.58 4.08 -44.42
C GLN A 793 8.96 5.44 -44.74
N VAL A 794 9.80 6.45 -44.95
CA VAL A 794 9.34 7.85 -45.10
C VAL A 794 9.53 8.34 -46.53
N GLU A 795 8.45 8.78 -47.15
CA GLU A 795 8.43 9.44 -48.45
C GLU A 795 8.11 10.93 -48.28
N ASP A 796 8.99 11.80 -48.78
CA ASP A 796 8.79 13.26 -48.85
C ASP A 796 7.83 13.58 -50.00
N ILE A 797 6.53 13.74 -49.71
CA ILE A 797 5.53 13.99 -50.74
C ILE A 797 5.52 15.48 -51.12
N SER A 798 5.83 16.39 -50.20
CA SER A 798 5.86 17.84 -50.49
C SER A 798 6.75 18.18 -51.70
N ILE A 799 7.87 17.47 -51.89
CA ILE A 799 8.76 17.67 -53.04
C ILE A 799 8.14 17.26 -54.40
N HIS A 800 6.99 16.57 -54.39
CA HIS A 800 6.27 16.22 -55.60
C HIS A 800 5.61 17.41 -56.30
N GLN A 801 5.50 18.57 -55.62
CA GLN A 801 5.10 19.83 -56.24
C GLN A 801 6.08 20.23 -57.35
N VAL A 802 7.38 20.23 -57.07
CA VAL A 802 8.41 20.58 -58.07
C VAL A 802 8.81 19.40 -58.95
N THR A 803 8.77 18.17 -58.45
CA THR A 803 9.21 16.98 -59.23
C THR A 803 8.10 16.37 -60.08
N GLN A 804 6.85 16.75 -59.86
CA GLN A 804 5.66 16.27 -60.58
C GLN A 804 5.45 14.75 -60.55
N LYS A 805 6.06 14.05 -59.56
CA LYS A 805 5.95 12.58 -59.42
C LYS A 805 4.55 12.11 -59.02
N SER A 806 3.79 12.92 -58.27
CA SER A 806 2.43 12.59 -57.83
C SER A 806 1.67 13.85 -57.41
N LYS A 807 0.33 13.79 -57.36
CA LYS A 807 -0.56 14.85 -56.83
C LYS A 807 -0.95 14.65 -55.37
N THR A 808 -0.40 13.64 -54.69
CA THR A 808 -0.77 13.28 -53.31
C THR A 808 -0.35 14.35 -52.30
N TRP A 809 0.58 15.25 -52.66
CA TRP A 809 1.01 16.38 -51.82
C TRP A 809 -0.15 17.31 -51.46
N THR A 810 -1.25 17.30 -52.23
CA THR A 810 -2.46 18.07 -51.90
C THR A 810 -3.16 17.56 -50.63
N LEU A 811 -2.93 16.28 -50.27
CA LEU A 811 -3.53 15.62 -49.10
C LEU A 811 -2.60 15.61 -47.88
N GLY A 812 -1.29 15.66 -48.06
CA GLY A 812 -0.32 15.67 -46.96
C GLY A 812 1.12 15.82 -47.45
N ASP A 813 2.01 16.12 -46.52
CA ASP A 813 3.41 16.50 -46.77
C ASP A 813 4.34 15.28 -46.80
N ILE A 814 4.02 14.24 -46.01
CA ILE A 814 4.87 13.07 -45.81
C ILE A 814 4.02 11.79 -45.87
N ARG A 815 4.56 10.71 -46.46
CA ARG A 815 3.97 9.36 -46.38
C ARG A 815 4.80 8.48 -45.47
N LEU A 816 4.15 7.74 -44.58
CA LEU A 816 4.75 6.66 -43.79
C LEU A 816 4.25 5.30 -44.28
N ASP A 817 5.17 4.35 -44.44
CA ASP A 817 4.92 2.94 -44.78
C ASP A 817 3.98 2.76 -45.98
N SER A 818 4.06 3.68 -46.96
CA SER A 818 3.20 3.73 -48.15
C SER A 818 1.69 3.90 -47.88
N GLN A 819 1.26 4.09 -46.62
CA GLN A 819 -0.15 4.10 -46.23
C GLN A 819 -0.57 5.40 -45.55
N TYR A 820 0.15 5.84 -44.51
CA TYR A 820 -0.29 6.93 -43.65
C TYR A 820 0.24 8.27 -44.17
N LEU A 821 -0.62 9.28 -44.19
CA LEU A 821 -0.22 10.64 -44.56
C LEU A 821 -0.07 11.50 -43.32
N LEU A 822 0.97 12.33 -43.32
CA LEU A 822 1.20 13.36 -42.33
C LEU A 822 1.10 14.73 -42.97
N ASP A 823 0.55 15.71 -42.25
CA ASP A 823 0.45 17.11 -42.60
C ASP A 823 1.19 17.91 -41.53
N VAL A 824 2.33 18.50 -41.88
CA VAL A 824 3.23 19.17 -40.95
C VAL A 824 2.74 20.60 -40.73
N LYS A 825 2.60 20.98 -39.47
CA LYS A 825 2.22 22.33 -39.06
C LYS A 825 3.32 22.94 -38.24
N ASN A 826 3.94 23.96 -38.82
CA ASN A 826 5.01 24.71 -38.21
C ASN A 826 4.48 25.97 -37.53
N SER A 827 4.93 26.19 -36.30
CA SER A 827 4.76 27.42 -35.54
C SER A 827 6.12 28.03 -35.23
N ARG A 828 6.20 29.36 -35.09
CA ARG A 828 7.42 30.06 -34.68
C ARG A 828 7.24 30.70 -33.31
N LYS A 829 8.18 30.50 -32.38
CA LYS A 829 8.18 31.16 -31.06
C LYS A 829 8.39 32.66 -31.21
N SER A 830 7.68 33.51 -30.46
CA SER A 830 8.00 34.94 -30.49
C SER A 830 9.39 35.22 -29.90
N VAL A 831 10.01 36.36 -30.21
CA VAL A 831 11.34 36.73 -29.66
C VAL A 831 11.25 37.06 -28.17
N ASN A 832 10.08 37.52 -27.72
CA ASN A 832 9.86 38.12 -26.42
C ASN A 832 9.04 37.27 -25.45
N SER A 833 8.52 36.15 -25.92
CA SER A 833 7.74 35.24 -25.10
C SER A 833 8.09 33.80 -25.45
N ASN A 834 8.06 32.95 -24.44
CA ASN A 834 8.05 31.50 -24.64
C ASN A 834 6.70 31.00 -25.18
N SER A 835 5.73 31.90 -25.41
CA SER A 835 4.42 31.58 -25.99
C SER A 835 4.57 31.23 -27.49
N TYR A 836 3.88 30.18 -27.90
CA TYR A 836 3.85 29.70 -29.28
C TYR A 836 2.95 30.57 -30.15
N SER A 837 3.21 30.59 -31.46
CA SER A 837 2.22 31.04 -32.45
C SER A 837 1.23 29.89 -32.69
N GLU A 838 -0.06 30.15 -32.72
CA GLU A 838 -1.08 29.11 -32.89
C GLU A 838 -0.82 28.23 -34.14
N PHE A 839 -1.03 26.90 -34.04
CA PHE A 839 -0.90 26.00 -35.20
C PHE A 839 -2.14 26.12 -36.08
N CYS A 840 -2.00 26.77 -37.24
CA CYS A 840 -3.13 26.99 -38.15
C CYS A 840 -3.43 25.73 -38.96
N VAL A 841 -4.61 25.16 -38.77
CA VAL A 841 -5.15 24.02 -39.52
C VAL A 841 -6.41 24.50 -40.23
N PRO A 842 -6.31 24.92 -41.51
CA PRO A 842 -7.48 25.39 -42.25
C PRO A 842 -8.57 24.32 -42.37
N GLN A 843 -8.16 23.07 -42.59
CA GLN A 843 -9.06 21.94 -42.73
C GLN A 843 -8.37 20.64 -42.31
N PHE A 844 -9.09 19.78 -41.58
CA PHE A 844 -8.68 18.39 -41.37
C PHE A 844 -8.92 17.59 -42.65
N LYS A 845 -7.89 16.90 -43.12
CA LYS A 845 -7.91 16.14 -44.38
C LYS A 845 -8.09 14.64 -44.09
N GLU A 846 -8.66 13.92 -45.05
CA GLU A 846 -8.87 12.47 -45.00
C GLU A 846 -8.33 11.84 -46.30
N SER A 847 -7.79 10.62 -46.19
CA SER A 847 -7.27 9.84 -47.31
C SER A 847 -7.63 8.37 -47.16
N ARG A 848 -8.37 7.82 -48.13
CA ARG A 848 -8.83 6.42 -48.13
C ARG A 848 -9.53 6.01 -46.81
N GLY A 849 -10.36 6.90 -46.27
CA GLY A 849 -11.10 6.67 -45.02
C GLY A 849 -10.26 6.78 -43.74
N ASN A 850 -8.98 7.18 -43.83
CA ASN A 850 -8.14 7.45 -42.66
C ASN A 850 -7.89 8.96 -42.54
N ASP A 851 -7.88 9.47 -41.31
CA ASP A 851 -7.47 10.83 -41.04
C ASP A 851 -6.00 11.05 -41.40
N VAL A 852 -5.70 12.19 -42.02
CA VAL A 852 -4.32 12.65 -42.18
C VAL A 852 -3.85 13.20 -40.84
N LYS A 853 -2.77 12.63 -40.29
CA LYS A 853 -2.23 13.05 -38.98
C LYS A 853 -1.53 14.39 -39.11
N ILE A 854 -1.78 15.28 -38.17
CA ILE A 854 -1.16 16.59 -38.08
C ILE A 854 0.04 16.49 -37.15
N VAL A 855 1.22 16.88 -37.63
CA VAL A 855 2.45 16.90 -36.82
C VAL A 855 2.81 18.34 -36.47
N GLY A 856 2.90 18.64 -35.17
CA GLY A 856 3.26 19.96 -34.69
C GLY A 856 4.77 20.14 -34.62
N VAL A 857 5.30 21.23 -35.20
CA VAL A 857 6.72 21.61 -35.08
C VAL A 857 6.84 23.04 -34.61
N LEU A 858 7.65 23.27 -33.58
CA LEU A 858 7.92 24.59 -33.04
C LEU A 858 9.33 25.04 -33.40
N SER A 859 9.42 26.02 -34.30
CA SER A 859 10.65 26.62 -34.81
C SER A 859 10.99 27.93 -34.08
N PRO A 860 12.27 28.37 -34.10
CA PRO A 860 12.63 29.71 -33.66
C PRO A 860 12.15 30.77 -34.66
N TYR A 861 11.90 32.00 -34.17
CA TYR A 861 11.64 33.14 -35.04
C TYR A 861 12.95 33.71 -35.58
N LEU A 862 13.34 33.24 -36.76
CA LEU A 862 14.51 33.73 -37.48
C LEU A 862 14.10 34.48 -38.74
N GLN A 863 14.86 35.51 -39.08
CA GLN A 863 14.77 36.19 -40.37
C GLN A 863 15.62 35.44 -41.41
N LYS A 864 15.28 35.63 -42.70
CA LYS A 864 15.94 34.98 -43.84
C LYS A 864 17.47 35.12 -43.79
N LYS A 865 17.98 36.31 -43.44
CA LYS A 865 19.42 36.58 -43.34
C LYS A 865 20.15 35.70 -42.32
N TYR A 866 19.50 35.33 -41.22
CA TYR A 866 20.08 34.43 -40.22
C TYR A 866 20.04 32.98 -40.70
N MET A 867 18.91 32.55 -41.27
CA MET A 867 18.73 31.19 -41.81
C MET A 867 19.71 30.89 -42.96
N GLN A 868 20.11 31.91 -43.73
CA GLN A 868 21.08 31.80 -44.82
C GLN A 868 22.54 32.00 -44.39
N GLY A 869 22.80 32.18 -43.10
CA GLY A 869 24.17 32.37 -42.56
C GLY A 869 24.83 33.69 -42.95
N ARG A 870 24.07 34.70 -43.40
CA ARG A 870 24.61 36.03 -43.76
C ARG A 870 24.91 36.89 -42.54
N GLU A 871 24.18 36.67 -41.46
CA GLU A 871 24.36 37.35 -40.17
C GLU A 871 24.09 36.38 -39.01
N ASN A 872 24.59 36.72 -37.82
CA ASN A 872 24.25 36.02 -36.58
C ASN A 872 23.11 36.75 -35.84
N PRO A 873 22.10 36.03 -35.31
CA PRO A 873 21.06 36.63 -34.48
C PRO A 873 21.65 37.16 -33.16
N LYS A 874 21.17 38.32 -32.71
CA LYS A 874 21.61 38.97 -31.46
C LYS A 874 20.88 38.46 -30.20
N PHE A 875 20.21 37.31 -30.31
CA PHE A 875 19.42 36.70 -29.25
C PHE A 875 19.66 35.19 -29.25
N HIS A 876 19.41 34.54 -28.12
CA HIS A 876 19.55 33.09 -28.00
C HIS A 876 18.51 32.38 -28.87
N VAL A 877 18.96 31.45 -29.71
CA VAL A 877 18.10 30.71 -30.65
C VAL A 877 17.95 29.28 -30.17
N LYS A 878 16.71 28.89 -29.82
CA LYS A 878 16.37 27.49 -29.57
C LYS A 878 16.25 26.73 -30.89
N ASN A 879 16.69 25.49 -30.91
CA ASN A 879 16.52 24.62 -32.06
C ASN A 879 15.04 24.33 -32.33
N PRO A 880 14.64 24.11 -33.60
CA PRO A 880 13.35 23.55 -33.96
C PRO A 880 13.07 22.24 -33.21
N GLN A 881 11.80 22.02 -32.87
CA GLN A 881 11.39 20.86 -32.09
C GLN A 881 10.06 20.29 -32.58
N VAL A 882 9.99 18.98 -32.83
CA VAL A 882 8.74 18.23 -33.03
C VAL A 882 8.01 18.16 -31.69
N LEU A 883 6.71 18.40 -31.67
CA LEU A 883 5.88 18.33 -30.44
C LEU A 883 5.08 17.04 -30.34
N GLY A 884 4.99 16.29 -31.44
CA GLY A 884 4.16 15.09 -31.55
C GLY A 884 3.15 15.20 -32.69
N ALA A 885 2.22 14.26 -32.74
CA ALA A 885 1.19 14.16 -33.75
C ALA A 885 -0.21 14.06 -33.14
N PHE A 886 -1.21 14.39 -33.94
CA PHE A 886 -2.62 14.41 -33.54
C PHE A 886 -3.53 14.26 -34.78
N ASP A 887 -4.76 13.77 -34.61
CA ASP A 887 -5.72 13.63 -35.71
C ASP A 887 -7.14 14.09 -35.32
N LYS A 888 -8.04 14.12 -36.30
CA LYS A 888 -9.40 14.64 -36.14
C LYS A 888 -10.24 13.72 -35.24
N ALA A 889 -10.12 12.40 -35.41
CA ALA A 889 -10.77 11.42 -34.55
C ALA A 889 -10.42 11.66 -33.07
N LYS A 890 -9.13 11.88 -32.77
CA LYS A 890 -8.67 12.21 -31.42
C LYS A 890 -9.26 13.50 -30.89
N LEU A 891 -9.47 14.49 -31.74
CA LEU A 891 -10.14 15.73 -31.33
C LEU A 891 -11.59 15.50 -30.93
N SER A 892 -12.34 14.80 -31.77
CA SER A 892 -13.74 14.48 -31.51
C SER A 892 -13.89 13.62 -30.25
N GLU A 893 -12.96 12.69 -30.01
CA GLU A 893 -12.89 11.90 -28.77
C GLU A 893 -12.68 12.80 -27.54
N LEU A 894 -11.73 13.74 -27.56
CA LEU A 894 -11.49 14.68 -26.47
C LEU A 894 -12.72 15.59 -26.21
N GLU A 895 -13.33 16.12 -27.27
CA GLU A 895 -14.54 16.94 -27.16
C GLU A 895 -15.69 16.15 -26.53
N THR A 896 -15.83 14.87 -26.88
CA THR A 896 -16.88 13.97 -26.34
C THR A 896 -16.64 13.64 -24.87
N ILE A 897 -15.40 13.31 -24.49
CA ILE A 897 -15.06 12.88 -23.12
C ILE A 897 -15.15 14.05 -22.12
N PHE A 898 -14.71 15.25 -22.53
CA PHE A 898 -14.54 16.39 -21.62
C PHE A 898 -15.62 17.47 -21.73
N SER A 899 -16.57 17.35 -22.67
CA SER A 899 -17.72 18.25 -22.73
C SER A 899 -18.94 17.64 -22.07
N ASP A 900 -19.71 18.47 -21.37
CA ASP A 900 -21.02 18.15 -20.80
C ASP A 900 -21.89 19.42 -20.81
N ARG A 901 -23.04 19.40 -20.11
CA ARG A 901 -23.94 20.58 -20.05
C ARG A 901 -23.30 21.80 -19.38
N PHE A 902 -22.27 21.61 -18.56
CA PHE A 902 -21.60 22.66 -17.80
C PHE A 902 -20.27 23.08 -18.41
N ILE A 903 -19.58 22.20 -19.12
CA ILE A 903 -18.29 22.49 -19.74
C ILE A 903 -18.37 22.21 -21.23
N SER A 904 -18.06 23.21 -22.05
CA SER A 904 -17.89 23.04 -23.49
C SER A 904 -16.43 23.16 -23.89
N ILE A 905 -15.90 22.14 -24.56
CA ILE A 905 -14.59 22.17 -25.19
C ILE A 905 -14.80 22.49 -26.67
N ASN A 906 -14.27 23.63 -27.14
CA ASN A 906 -14.45 24.08 -28.51
C ASN A 906 -13.14 24.61 -29.11
N MET A 907 -12.53 23.86 -30.03
CA MET A 907 -11.28 24.28 -30.67
C MET A 907 -11.42 25.39 -31.74
N PRO A 908 -12.42 25.38 -32.64
CA PRO A 908 -12.58 26.47 -33.61
C PRO A 908 -12.94 27.83 -33.00
N ARG A 909 -12.51 28.92 -33.64
CA ARG A 909 -13.06 30.26 -33.38
C ARG A 909 -14.44 30.33 -34.03
N GLU A 910 -15.47 30.75 -33.31
CA GLU A 910 -16.84 30.94 -33.84
C GLU A 910 -16.94 31.94 -35.03
N SER A 911 -15.84 32.58 -35.42
CA SER A 911 -15.77 33.57 -36.51
C SER A 911 -14.63 33.35 -37.51
N ASP A 912 -13.81 32.31 -37.36
CA ASP A 912 -12.64 32.04 -38.21
C ASP A 912 -12.83 30.70 -38.92
N THR A 913 -12.59 30.66 -40.24
CA THR A 913 -12.62 29.41 -41.01
C THR A 913 -11.45 28.50 -40.64
N ASN A 914 -10.40 29.05 -40.02
CA ASN A 914 -9.21 28.31 -39.61
C ASN A 914 -9.35 27.75 -38.19
N LYS A 915 -9.05 26.46 -38.01
CA LYS A 915 -8.94 25.83 -36.69
C LYS A 915 -7.52 26.03 -36.17
N TYR A 916 -7.38 26.67 -35.02
CA TYR A 916 -6.09 26.83 -34.36
C TYR A 916 -5.91 25.75 -33.31
N LEU A 917 -4.84 24.97 -33.43
CA LEU A 917 -4.53 23.90 -32.49
C LEU A 917 -3.49 24.38 -31.45
N PRO A 918 -3.71 24.13 -30.16
CA PRO A 918 -2.71 24.36 -29.12
C PRO A 918 -1.65 23.25 -29.07
N PRO A 919 -0.47 23.53 -28.49
CA PRO A 919 0.63 22.58 -28.38
C PRO A 919 0.29 21.39 -27.48
N TRP A 920 -0.60 21.57 -26.50
CA TRP A 920 -1.01 20.48 -25.60
C TRP A 920 -1.80 19.36 -26.31
N LEU A 921 -2.26 19.58 -27.56
CA LEU A 921 -2.90 18.55 -28.36
C LEU A 921 -1.91 17.53 -28.95
N PHE A 922 -0.63 17.87 -29.05
CA PHE A 922 0.37 17.01 -29.68
C PHE A 922 1.01 16.10 -28.63
N ASP A 923 1.08 14.81 -28.94
CA ASP A 923 1.82 13.81 -28.15
C ASP A 923 2.48 12.79 -29.10
N TYR A 924 3.36 11.95 -28.56
CA TYR A 924 4.10 10.94 -29.30
C TYR A 924 3.40 9.57 -29.23
N ASP A 925 3.72 8.70 -30.19
CA ASP A 925 3.14 7.36 -30.25
C ASP A 925 3.85 6.36 -29.33
N GLN A 926 3.35 5.12 -29.30
CA GLN A 926 3.88 4.04 -28.48
C GLN A 926 5.33 3.67 -28.81
N ARG A 927 5.82 3.90 -30.05
CA ARG A 927 7.22 3.61 -30.39
C ARG A 927 8.17 4.56 -29.65
N TYR A 928 7.76 5.82 -29.50
CA TYR A 928 8.51 6.80 -28.72
C TYR A 928 8.53 6.47 -27.22
N TYR A 929 7.39 5.99 -26.69
CA TYR A 929 7.22 5.61 -25.28
C TYR A 929 7.46 4.12 -24.98
N LYS A 930 8.21 3.42 -25.82
CA LYS A 930 8.31 1.95 -25.77
C LYS A 930 8.73 1.44 -24.39
N GLN A 931 9.78 2.01 -23.80
CA GLN A 931 10.28 1.60 -22.48
C GLN A 931 9.22 1.82 -21.39
N GLN A 932 8.54 2.96 -21.40
CA GLN A 932 7.49 3.27 -20.42
C GLN A 932 6.34 2.26 -20.56
N CYS A 933 5.84 2.03 -21.78
CA CYS A 933 4.75 1.09 -22.03
C CYS A 933 5.08 -0.33 -21.53
N GLU A 934 6.29 -0.84 -21.77
CA GLU A 934 6.73 -2.16 -21.30
C GLU A 934 6.68 -2.25 -19.77
N ILE A 935 7.19 -1.23 -19.06
CA ILE A 935 7.20 -1.17 -17.59
C ILE A 935 5.77 -1.06 -17.02
N LEU A 936 4.90 -0.26 -17.63
CA LEU A 936 3.52 -0.10 -17.19
C LEU A 936 2.72 -1.42 -17.31
N ILE A 937 2.98 -2.21 -18.36
CA ILE A 937 2.37 -3.55 -18.52
C ILE A 937 2.84 -4.51 -17.40
N GLU A 938 4.11 -4.43 -17.00
CA GLU A 938 4.61 -5.21 -15.86
C GLU A 938 3.91 -4.84 -14.56
N LEU A 939 3.75 -3.54 -14.29
CA LEU A 939 2.99 -3.07 -13.13
C LEU A 939 1.55 -3.58 -13.19
N GLN A 940 0.85 -3.50 -14.33
CA GLN A 940 -0.53 -3.97 -14.44
C GLN A 940 -0.70 -5.46 -14.10
N LYS A 941 0.36 -6.27 -14.28
CA LYS A 941 0.35 -7.71 -14.00
C LYS A 941 0.82 -8.08 -12.59
N LEU A 942 1.37 -7.13 -11.83
CA LEU A 942 1.91 -7.37 -10.50
C LEU A 942 0.78 -7.74 -9.51
N SER A 943 0.99 -8.73 -8.64
CA SER A 943 -0.01 -9.10 -7.62
C SER A 943 -0.19 -7.99 -6.59
N ASP A 944 -1.39 -7.85 -6.02
CA ASP A 944 -1.64 -6.88 -4.94
C ASP A 944 -0.81 -7.18 -3.67
N GLN A 945 -0.41 -8.44 -3.46
CA GLN A 945 0.47 -8.83 -2.34
C GLN A 945 1.90 -8.30 -2.49
N ASP A 946 2.33 -8.06 -3.73
CA ASP A 946 3.66 -7.53 -4.05
C ASP A 946 3.68 -5.99 -4.04
N ILE A 947 2.54 -5.34 -3.76
CA ILE A 947 2.44 -3.89 -3.63
C ILE A 947 2.59 -3.49 -2.15
N PRO A 948 3.47 -2.53 -1.83
CA PRO A 948 3.67 -2.07 -0.46
C PRO A 948 2.42 -1.41 0.12
N SER A 949 2.28 -1.49 1.43
CA SER A 949 1.24 -0.74 2.15
C SER A 949 1.53 0.77 2.19
N TRP A 950 0.55 1.61 2.58
CA TRP A 950 0.78 3.04 2.73
C TRP A 950 1.90 3.36 3.74
N GLU A 951 1.96 2.60 4.83
CA GLU A 951 3.01 2.70 5.84
C GLU A 951 4.39 2.37 5.24
N ASP A 952 4.45 1.34 4.39
CA ASP A 952 5.69 0.91 3.71
C ASP A 952 6.22 2.00 2.78
N ILE A 953 5.37 2.59 1.94
CA ILE A 953 5.80 3.69 1.04
C ILE A 953 6.17 4.96 1.82
N SER A 954 5.51 5.21 2.95
CA SER A 954 5.81 6.35 3.83
C SER A 954 7.20 6.23 4.46
N VAL A 955 7.62 4.99 4.80
CA VAL A 955 8.97 4.69 5.31
C VAL A 955 10.04 4.93 4.23
N VAL A 956 9.77 4.54 2.98
CA VAL A 956 10.73 4.69 1.86
C VAL A 956 10.76 6.12 1.30
N ALA A 957 9.74 6.93 1.59
CA ALA A 957 9.60 8.31 1.13
C ALA A 957 9.66 8.47 -0.41
N GLN A 958 9.15 7.49 -1.15
CA GLN A 958 9.10 7.51 -2.62
C GLN A 958 7.65 7.65 -3.12
N ASN A 959 7.40 8.67 -3.95
CA ASN A 959 6.06 8.90 -4.48
C ASN A 959 5.74 7.91 -5.61
N SER A 960 4.84 6.96 -5.31
CA SER A 960 4.47 5.87 -6.21
C SER A 960 3.18 6.13 -7.00
N ILE A 961 2.40 7.15 -6.62
CA ILE A 961 1.11 7.48 -7.24
C ILE A 961 1.20 7.70 -8.75
N PRO A 962 2.19 8.46 -9.28
CA PRO A 962 2.29 8.71 -10.72
C PRO A 962 2.36 7.44 -11.56
N LEU A 963 3.02 6.40 -11.04
CA LEU A 963 3.17 5.13 -11.74
C LEU A 963 1.82 4.41 -11.89
N PHE A 964 0.98 4.40 -10.86
CA PHE A 964 -0.37 3.81 -10.91
C PHE A 964 -1.29 4.57 -11.86
N VAL A 965 -1.24 5.91 -11.82
CA VAL A 965 -2.00 6.76 -12.73
C VAL A 965 -1.59 6.50 -14.18
N ALA A 966 -0.29 6.47 -14.47
CA ALA A 966 0.23 6.17 -15.81
C ALA A 966 -0.17 4.77 -16.30
N ALA A 967 -0.15 3.79 -15.40
CA ALA A 967 -0.55 2.40 -15.69
C ALA A 967 -2.07 2.22 -15.75
N LYS A 968 -2.85 3.25 -15.41
CA LYS A 968 -4.31 3.16 -15.23
C LYS A 968 -4.69 1.98 -14.31
N ARG A 969 -3.92 1.78 -13.25
CA ARG A 969 -4.16 0.74 -12.23
C ARG A 969 -4.81 1.40 -11.00
N PRO A 970 -5.91 0.84 -10.47
CA PRO A 970 -6.50 1.31 -9.21
C PRO A 970 -5.47 1.32 -8.08
N LEU A 971 -5.55 2.32 -7.21
CA LEU A 971 -4.72 2.36 -6.01
C LEU A 971 -5.17 1.29 -5.00
N PRO A 972 -4.24 0.69 -4.24
CA PRO A 972 -4.60 -0.14 -3.09
C PRO A 972 -5.52 0.63 -2.11
N GLN A 973 -6.50 -0.05 -1.53
CA GLN A 973 -7.48 0.60 -0.65
C GLN A 973 -6.83 1.32 0.54
N ASN A 974 -5.78 0.74 1.12
CA ASN A 974 -5.06 1.38 2.21
C ASN A 974 -4.30 2.65 1.79
N TRP A 975 -3.96 2.83 0.50
CA TRP A 975 -3.43 4.11 0.02
C TRP A 975 -4.56 5.12 -0.14
N VAL A 976 -5.70 4.69 -0.71
CA VAL A 976 -6.89 5.52 -0.87
C VAL A 976 -7.32 6.14 0.47
N ASN A 977 -7.33 5.35 1.54
CA ASN A 977 -7.71 5.79 2.89
C ASN A 977 -6.78 6.86 3.48
N ASN A 978 -5.56 7.01 2.96
CA ASN A 978 -4.56 7.97 3.44
C ASN A 978 -4.40 9.19 2.52
N LEU A 979 -5.19 9.29 1.45
CA LEU A 979 -5.15 10.41 0.50
C LEU A 979 -6.32 11.38 0.73
N PRO A 980 -6.12 12.69 0.51
CA PRO A 980 -7.21 13.65 0.43
C PRO A 980 -8.30 13.22 -0.56
N GLN A 981 -9.57 13.42 -0.21
CA GLN A 981 -10.70 12.98 -1.04
C GLN A 981 -10.66 13.58 -2.46
N TRP A 982 -10.24 14.85 -2.60
CA TRP A 982 -10.11 15.47 -3.92
C TRP A 982 -9.08 14.75 -4.79
N GLN A 983 -7.99 14.26 -4.18
CA GLN A 983 -6.91 13.56 -4.87
C GLN A 983 -7.36 12.18 -5.31
N VAL A 984 -8.07 11.45 -4.44
CA VAL A 984 -8.72 10.17 -4.78
C VAL A 984 -9.68 10.34 -5.95
N ASN A 985 -10.58 11.33 -5.89
CA ASN A 985 -11.56 11.60 -6.95
C ASN A 985 -10.86 11.89 -8.28
N PHE A 986 -9.79 12.68 -8.26
CA PHE A 986 -9.04 13.01 -9.46
C PHE A 986 -8.27 11.82 -10.05
N ILE A 987 -7.63 11.02 -9.20
CA ILE A 987 -6.91 9.82 -9.62
C ILE A 987 -7.87 8.80 -10.23
N ASN A 988 -9.01 8.56 -9.59
CA ASN A 988 -10.04 7.66 -10.11
C ASN A 988 -10.59 8.17 -11.45
N PHE A 989 -10.79 9.48 -11.60
CA PHE A 989 -11.19 10.06 -12.88
C PHE A 989 -10.17 9.76 -13.99
N LEU A 990 -8.87 9.92 -13.73
CA LEU A 990 -7.80 9.63 -14.71
C LEU A 990 -7.73 8.14 -15.08
N ILE A 991 -7.80 7.24 -14.09
CA ILE A 991 -7.72 5.79 -14.30
C ILE A 991 -8.93 5.27 -15.09
N ASN A 992 -10.10 5.89 -14.90
CA ASN A 992 -11.35 5.47 -15.54
C ASN A 992 -11.61 6.13 -16.91
N LEU A 993 -10.68 6.96 -17.44
CA LEU A 993 -10.82 7.49 -18.80
C LEU A 993 -10.95 6.34 -19.82
N PRO A 994 -11.84 6.43 -20.84
CA PRO A 994 -12.09 5.37 -21.81
C PRO A 994 -11.00 5.31 -22.90
N ILE A 995 -9.73 5.26 -22.49
CA ILE A 995 -8.56 5.26 -23.36
C ILE A 995 -7.54 4.23 -22.89
N GLU A 996 -6.73 3.73 -23.81
CA GLU A 996 -5.68 2.75 -23.51
C GLU A 996 -4.54 3.37 -22.67
N ARG A 997 -4.04 4.54 -23.07
CA ARG A 997 -2.93 5.25 -22.43
C ARG A 997 -3.29 6.71 -22.22
N ILE A 998 -2.95 7.26 -21.05
CA ILE A 998 -3.04 8.70 -20.79
C ILE A 998 -2.01 9.42 -21.67
N THR A 999 -2.47 10.36 -22.48
CA THR A 999 -1.63 11.25 -23.29
C THR A 999 -1.65 12.67 -22.73
N LEU A 1000 -0.72 13.51 -23.17
CA LEU A 1000 -0.63 14.91 -22.75
C LEU A 1000 -1.98 15.67 -22.89
N PRO A 1001 -2.74 15.53 -24.00
CA PRO A 1001 -4.08 16.12 -24.11
C PRO A 1001 -5.08 15.71 -23.03
N TYR A 1002 -5.13 14.42 -22.69
CA TYR A 1002 -6.03 13.93 -21.63
C TYR A 1002 -5.63 14.48 -20.28
N LEU A 1003 -4.35 14.46 -19.98
CA LEU A 1003 -3.84 14.98 -18.72
C LEU A 1003 -4.20 16.46 -18.55
N PHE A 1004 -3.96 17.28 -19.57
CA PHE A 1004 -4.30 18.70 -19.58
C PHE A 1004 -5.79 18.94 -19.34
N LEU A 1005 -6.67 18.28 -20.11
CA LEU A 1005 -8.12 18.49 -19.99
C LEU A 1005 -8.70 17.89 -18.70
N SER A 1006 -8.08 16.85 -18.15
CA SER A 1006 -8.47 16.27 -16.87
C SER A 1006 -8.17 17.22 -15.71
N ILE A 1007 -6.99 17.85 -15.71
CA ILE A 1007 -6.64 18.91 -14.76
C ILE A 1007 -7.64 20.05 -14.85
N LEU A 1008 -7.96 20.52 -16.06
CA LEU A 1008 -8.92 21.60 -16.26
C LEU A 1008 -10.31 21.22 -15.73
N ARG A 1009 -10.84 20.06 -16.14
CA ARG A 1009 -12.18 19.61 -15.74
C ARG A 1009 -12.29 19.46 -14.22
N HIS A 1010 -11.30 18.81 -13.60
CA HIS A 1010 -11.28 18.64 -12.15
C HIS A 1010 -11.07 19.97 -11.42
N PHE A 1011 -10.23 20.87 -11.92
CA PHE A 1011 -10.11 22.22 -11.35
C PHE A 1011 -11.45 22.97 -11.35
N LEU A 1012 -12.21 22.89 -12.44
CA LEU A 1012 -13.52 23.54 -12.54
C LEU A 1012 -14.53 22.95 -11.55
N SER A 1013 -14.51 21.63 -11.32
CA SER A 1013 -15.35 21.03 -10.26
C SER A 1013 -14.88 21.41 -8.85
N MET A 1014 -13.59 21.70 -8.66
CA MET A 1014 -13.04 22.17 -7.39
C MET A 1014 -13.32 23.63 -7.06
N LEU A 1015 -13.89 24.42 -7.98
CA LEU A 1015 -14.31 25.79 -7.66
C LEU A 1015 -15.42 25.85 -6.60
N SER A 1016 -16.23 24.79 -6.44
CA SER A 1016 -17.24 24.69 -5.37
C SER A 1016 -16.73 23.98 -4.10
N TYR A 1017 -15.50 23.45 -4.13
CA TYR A 1017 -14.92 22.72 -3.02
C TYR A 1017 -14.58 23.65 -1.85
N ARG A 1018 -14.98 23.25 -0.64
CA ARG A 1018 -14.80 24.06 0.59
C ARG A 1018 -13.68 23.55 1.49
N GLY A 1019 -13.06 22.41 1.19
CA GLY A 1019 -11.93 21.88 1.96
C GLY A 1019 -10.68 22.75 1.78
N GLY A 1020 -9.90 22.90 2.86
CA GLY A 1020 -8.66 23.69 2.88
C GLY A 1020 -7.42 22.93 2.38
N ASP A 1021 -7.57 21.64 2.08
CA ASP A 1021 -6.54 20.70 1.66
C ASP A 1021 -6.29 20.70 0.13
N TYR A 1022 -7.11 21.41 -0.65
CA TYR A 1022 -6.96 21.51 -2.10
C TYR A 1022 -6.17 22.75 -2.56
N SER A 1023 -5.25 22.54 -3.50
CA SER A 1023 -4.59 23.58 -4.28
C SER A 1023 -4.20 23.02 -5.67
N PRO A 1024 -4.33 23.79 -6.76
CA PRO A 1024 -3.93 23.33 -8.09
C PRO A 1024 -2.46 22.90 -8.22
N LYS A 1025 -1.53 23.46 -7.43
CA LYS A 1025 -0.13 23.01 -7.41
C LYS A 1025 0.03 21.57 -6.90
N ARG A 1026 -0.89 21.10 -6.06
CA ARG A 1026 -0.85 19.74 -5.52
C ARG A 1026 -1.12 18.66 -6.56
N TYR A 1027 -1.61 19.00 -7.76
CA TYR A 1027 -1.66 18.05 -8.86
C TYR A 1027 -0.27 17.50 -9.23
N LEU A 1028 0.80 18.27 -8.98
CA LEU A 1028 2.17 17.81 -9.23
C LEU A 1028 2.52 16.57 -8.38
N GLU A 1029 1.96 16.45 -7.17
CA GLU A 1029 2.09 15.26 -6.32
C GLU A 1029 1.49 14.00 -6.97
N VAL A 1030 0.55 14.15 -7.91
CA VAL A 1030 -0.07 13.03 -8.64
C VAL A 1030 0.74 12.64 -9.88
N PHE A 1031 1.55 13.55 -10.43
CA PHE A 1031 2.19 13.36 -11.74
C PHE A 1031 3.71 13.14 -11.67
N TYR A 1032 4.38 13.56 -10.61
CA TYR A 1032 5.84 13.54 -10.52
C TYR A 1032 6.33 12.59 -9.42
N LEU A 1033 7.23 11.68 -9.77
CA LEU A 1033 7.81 10.69 -8.83
C LEU A 1033 8.72 11.35 -7.79
N SER A 1034 9.34 12.46 -8.17
CA SER A 1034 10.24 13.24 -7.32
C SER A 1034 10.24 14.70 -7.74
N GLU A 1035 10.64 15.60 -6.83
CA GLU A 1035 10.77 17.04 -7.10
C GLU A 1035 11.82 17.36 -8.18
N LYS A 1036 12.72 16.42 -8.48
CA LYS A 1036 13.77 16.58 -9.50
C LYS A 1036 13.29 16.23 -10.92
N GLN A 1037 12.13 15.57 -11.04
CA GLN A 1037 11.61 15.12 -12.32
C GLN A 1037 10.84 16.25 -13.03
N ILE A 1038 11.05 16.39 -14.34
CA ILE A 1038 10.41 17.43 -15.17
C ILE A 1038 9.41 16.87 -16.20
N LYS A 1039 9.06 15.58 -16.09
CA LYS A 1039 8.20 14.87 -17.06
C LYS A 1039 6.98 14.27 -16.34
N PRO A 1040 5.77 14.83 -16.48
CA PRO A 1040 4.58 14.39 -15.76
C PRO A 1040 4.15 13.00 -16.24
N LEU A 1041 3.96 12.03 -15.34
CA LEU A 1041 3.64 10.63 -15.67
C LEU A 1041 4.62 9.99 -16.67
N LYS A 1042 5.87 10.50 -16.74
CA LYS A 1042 6.84 10.19 -17.81
C LYS A 1042 6.32 10.45 -19.24
N LEU A 1043 5.34 11.33 -19.40
CA LEU A 1043 4.98 11.93 -20.68
C LEU A 1043 6.03 12.97 -21.07
N TYR A 1044 6.35 13.01 -22.36
CA TYR A 1044 7.32 13.95 -22.88
C TYR A 1044 6.66 15.30 -23.10
N ASP A 1045 6.90 16.25 -22.19
CA ASP A 1045 6.35 17.61 -22.22
C ASP A 1045 7.45 18.65 -22.48
N PRO A 1046 7.89 18.84 -23.73
CA PRO A 1046 9.04 19.68 -24.06
C PRO A 1046 8.84 21.17 -23.81
N LEU A 1047 7.59 21.59 -23.57
CA LEU A 1047 7.22 22.97 -23.35
C LEU A 1047 6.76 23.24 -21.92
N ASN A 1048 6.89 22.25 -21.02
CA ASN A 1048 6.48 22.32 -19.63
C ASN A 1048 5.02 22.75 -19.45
N ILE A 1049 4.14 22.29 -20.35
CA ILE A 1049 2.74 22.68 -20.43
C ILE A 1049 1.99 22.34 -19.15
N ILE A 1050 2.21 21.15 -18.58
CA ILE A 1050 1.46 20.70 -17.40
C ILE A 1050 1.83 21.51 -16.15
N GLU A 1051 3.12 21.71 -15.88
CA GLU A 1051 3.56 22.49 -14.73
C GLU A 1051 3.16 23.98 -14.88
N ASP A 1052 3.42 24.59 -16.05
CA ASP A 1052 2.99 25.96 -16.37
C ASP A 1052 1.47 26.13 -16.20
N PHE A 1053 0.69 25.10 -16.54
CA PHE A 1053 -0.76 25.12 -16.40
C PHE A 1053 -1.20 25.01 -14.94
N CYS A 1054 -0.59 24.12 -14.14
CA CYS A 1054 -0.81 24.06 -12.70
C CYS A 1054 -0.49 25.39 -12.01
N ASP A 1055 0.61 26.05 -12.36
CA ASP A 1055 0.97 27.40 -11.86
C ASP A 1055 -0.05 28.46 -12.28
N THR A 1056 -0.54 28.38 -13.51
CA THR A 1056 -1.58 29.27 -14.02
C THR A 1056 -2.89 29.10 -13.26
N LEU A 1057 -3.30 27.85 -13.02
CA LEU A 1057 -4.50 27.54 -12.24
C LEU A 1057 -4.33 27.93 -10.76
N GLN A 1058 -3.13 27.80 -10.20
CA GLN A 1058 -2.84 28.29 -8.85
C GLN A 1058 -3.01 29.80 -8.77
N THR A 1059 -2.47 30.55 -9.74
CA THR A 1059 -2.66 32.01 -9.79
C THR A 1059 -4.14 32.37 -9.83
N LEU A 1060 -4.94 31.62 -10.60
CA LEU A 1060 -6.38 31.81 -10.67
C LEU A 1060 -7.07 31.46 -9.34
N TRP A 1061 -6.67 30.37 -8.68
CA TRP A 1061 -7.16 29.94 -7.38
C TRP A 1061 -6.85 30.94 -6.26
N ASP A 1062 -5.66 31.53 -6.25
CA ASP A 1062 -5.26 32.53 -5.27
C ASP A 1062 -6.11 33.81 -5.38
N ASN A 1063 -6.59 34.12 -6.59
CA ASN A 1063 -7.46 35.28 -6.84
C ASN A 1063 -8.96 34.96 -6.77
N ARG A 1064 -9.34 33.72 -6.40
CA ARG A 1064 -10.73 33.22 -6.49
C ARG A 1064 -11.77 34.09 -5.77
N GLN A 1065 -11.43 34.62 -4.60
CA GLN A 1065 -12.31 35.46 -3.79
C GLN A 1065 -12.56 36.82 -4.46
N ALA A 1066 -11.51 37.47 -4.97
CA ALA A 1066 -11.62 38.75 -5.67
C ALA A 1066 -12.47 38.65 -6.94
N SER A 1067 -12.39 37.50 -7.64
CA SER A 1067 -13.15 37.24 -8.87
C SER A 1067 -14.48 36.51 -8.67
N ARG A 1068 -14.82 36.07 -7.45
CA ARG A 1068 -15.99 35.23 -7.13
C ARG A 1068 -16.10 34.02 -8.07
N LEU A 1069 -15.00 33.25 -8.18
CA LEU A 1069 -14.90 32.15 -9.16
C LEU A 1069 -15.91 31.02 -8.91
N ASP A 1070 -16.28 30.79 -7.66
CA ASP A 1070 -17.23 29.77 -7.22
C ASP A 1070 -18.65 29.98 -7.77
N GLU A 1071 -18.96 31.19 -8.26
CA GLU A 1071 -20.25 31.53 -8.84
C GLU A 1071 -20.40 31.08 -10.30
N PHE A 1072 -19.30 30.84 -11.00
CA PHE A 1072 -19.37 30.35 -12.38
C PHE A 1072 -19.84 28.90 -12.40
N LYS A 1073 -20.87 28.62 -13.22
CA LYS A 1073 -21.48 27.28 -13.34
C LYS A 1073 -21.38 26.69 -14.74
N ILE A 1074 -21.14 27.54 -15.73
CA ILE A 1074 -21.05 27.14 -17.14
C ILE A 1074 -19.73 27.67 -17.68
N PHE A 1075 -18.96 26.80 -18.30
CA PHE A 1075 -17.62 27.07 -18.80
C PHE A 1075 -17.51 26.75 -20.28
N LYS A 1076 -16.72 27.57 -20.96
CA LYS A 1076 -16.30 27.34 -22.33
C LYS A 1076 -14.79 27.45 -22.39
N PHE A 1077 -14.14 26.34 -22.68
CA PHE A 1077 -12.71 26.31 -22.94
C PHE A 1077 -12.49 26.17 -24.44
N SER A 1078 -11.57 26.98 -24.96
CA SER A 1078 -11.18 26.90 -26.37
C SER A 1078 -9.70 26.62 -26.54
N GLY A 1079 -9.36 26.02 -27.69
CA GLY A 1079 -8.01 25.58 -28.04
C GLY A 1079 -6.92 26.67 -28.05
N GLN A 1080 -7.26 27.91 -27.75
CA GLN A 1080 -6.29 28.97 -27.50
C GLN A 1080 -5.76 28.95 -26.06
N GLY A 1081 -6.40 28.25 -25.12
CA GLY A 1081 -6.15 28.49 -23.69
C GLY A 1081 -6.98 29.66 -23.16
N LEU A 1082 -8.09 29.95 -23.85
CA LEU A 1082 -9.11 30.91 -23.41
C LEU A 1082 -10.21 30.14 -22.69
N LEU A 1083 -10.32 30.38 -21.38
CA LEU A 1083 -11.41 29.91 -20.54
C LEU A 1083 -12.37 31.07 -20.29
N GLN A 1084 -13.64 30.85 -20.58
CA GLN A 1084 -14.72 31.77 -20.29
C GLN A 1084 -15.78 31.08 -19.46
N GLY A 1085 -16.59 31.85 -18.73
CA GLY A 1085 -17.71 31.29 -18.01
C GLY A 1085 -18.90 32.23 -17.88
N LYS A 1086 -19.99 31.63 -17.41
CA LYS A 1086 -21.22 32.30 -16.98
C LYS A 1086 -21.60 31.85 -15.57
N ARG A 1087 -22.21 32.75 -14.82
CA ARG A 1087 -22.82 32.44 -13.51
C ARG A 1087 -24.21 31.82 -13.67
N THR A 1088 -24.94 32.22 -14.70
CA THR A 1088 -26.28 31.72 -15.01
C THR A 1088 -26.44 31.54 -16.52
N GLU A 1089 -27.38 30.69 -16.95
CA GLU A 1089 -27.69 30.52 -18.37
C GLU A 1089 -28.20 31.81 -19.04
N SER A 1090 -28.84 32.69 -18.26
CA SER A 1090 -29.42 33.96 -18.71
C SER A 1090 -28.37 35.03 -19.06
N GLU A 1091 -27.12 34.88 -18.62
CA GLU A 1091 -26.05 35.82 -18.97
C GLU A 1091 -25.76 35.76 -20.49
N ARG A 1092 -25.89 36.90 -21.16
CA ARG A 1092 -25.67 37.01 -22.62
C ARG A 1092 -24.20 36.98 -22.99
N ILE A 1093 -23.32 37.48 -22.13
CA ILE A 1093 -21.88 37.64 -22.41
C ILE A 1093 -21.08 36.65 -21.57
N LEU A 1094 -20.20 35.90 -22.25
CA LEU A 1094 -19.21 35.04 -21.60
C LEU A 1094 -18.09 35.92 -21.00
N THR A 1095 -17.90 35.84 -19.69
CA THR A 1095 -16.81 36.55 -19.01
C THR A 1095 -15.51 35.76 -19.20
N THR A 1096 -14.42 36.42 -19.59
CA THR A 1096 -13.10 35.77 -19.67
C THR A 1096 -12.54 35.55 -18.27
N ILE A 1097 -12.25 34.29 -17.94
CA ILE A 1097 -11.70 33.84 -16.67
C ILE A 1097 -10.17 33.71 -16.77
N LEU A 1098 -9.69 33.04 -17.82
CA LEU A 1098 -8.26 32.83 -18.10
C LEU A 1098 -7.99 33.07 -19.59
N ALA A 1099 -6.91 33.77 -19.90
CA ALA A 1099 -6.46 34.01 -21.26
C ALA A 1099 -4.95 34.27 -21.32
N TYR A 1100 -4.45 34.52 -22.53
CA TYR A 1100 -3.15 35.10 -22.82
C TYR A 1100 -3.32 36.28 -23.78
N CYS A 1101 -2.33 37.16 -23.83
CA CYS A 1101 -2.41 38.35 -24.67
C CYS A 1101 -2.13 38.03 -26.15
N GLY A 1102 -3.17 38.13 -26.99
CA GLY A 1102 -3.06 38.04 -28.45
C GLY A 1102 -2.58 39.32 -29.15
N GLY A 1103 -2.27 40.39 -28.39
CA GLY A 1103 -1.86 41.70 -28.91
C GLY A 1103 -0.49 41.69 -29.59
N TRP A 1104 -0.08 42.84 -30.14
CA TRP A 1104 1.18 43.01 -30.86
C TRP A 1104 2.02 44.12 -30.23
N VAL A 1105 3.33 43.91 -30.16
CA VAL A 1105 4.34 44.88 -29.73
C VAL A 1105 5.28 45.15 -30.90
N ASP A 1106 5.42 46.42 -31.28
CA ASP A 1106 6.20 46.82 -32.45
C ASP A 1106 7.68 46.41 -32.32
N GLY A 1107 8.26 45.91 -33.42
CA GLY A 1107 9.63 45.39 -33.46
C GLY A 1107 9.86 44.05 -32.74
N MET A 1108 8.89 43.56 -31.97
CA MET A 1108 9.03 42.42 -31.05
C MET A 1108 8.08 41.26 -31.37
N GLY A 1109 6.97 41.51 -32.06
CA GLY A 1109 6.02 40.49 -32.50
C GLY A 1109 4.77 40.42 -31.63
N LYS A 1110 4.16 39.23 -31.52
CA LYS A 1110 3.03 38.98 -30.60
C LYS A 1110 3.46 39.26 -29.15
N CYS A 1111 2.59 39.91 -28.38
CA CYS A 1111 2.84 40.28 -26.99
C CYS A 1111 3.08 39.05 -26.10
N GLY A 1112 2.19 38.05 -26.17
CA GLY A 1112 2.38 36.77 -25.48
C GLY A 1112 2.36 36.85 -23.95
N PHE A 1113 1.95 37.96 -23.34
CA PHE A 1113 1.81 38.07 -21.89
C PHE A 1113 0.84 36.98 -21.38
N ARG A 1114 1.30 36.18 -20.42
CA ARG A 1114 0.56 35.08 -19.81
C ARG A 1114 1.04 34.84 -18.36
N PRO A 1115 0.17 34.34 -17.47
CA PRO A 1115 -1.28 34.24 -17.66
C PRO A 1115 -1.97 35.61 -17.48
N LEU A 1116 -3.11 35.79 -18.14
CA LEU A 1116 -4.11 36.83 -17.81
C LEU A 1116 -5.23 36.13 -17.04
N VAL A 1117 -5.48 36.52 -15.79
CA VAL A 1117 -6.50 35.92 -14.94
C VAL A 1117 -7.47 36.97 -14.39
N ILE A 1118 -8.74 36.59 -14.29
CA ILE A 1118 -9.75 37.41 -13.60
C ILE A 1118 -9.38 37.59 -12.12
N GLY A 1119 -9.70 38.76 -11.56
CA GLY A 1119 -9.36 39.12 -10.17
C GLY A 1119 -7.99 39.77 -10.03
N ARG A 1120 -7.02 39.41 -10.89
CA ARG A 1120 -5.72 40.11 -10.99
C ARG A 1120 -5.73 41.20 -12.06
N GLU A 1121 -6.18 40.85 -13.27
CA GLU A 1121 -6.35 41.80 -14.37
C GLU A 1121 -7.81 42.27 -14.50
N GLN A 1122 -7.99 43.51 -14.96
CA GLN A 1122 -9.31 44.07 -15.21
C GLN A 1122 -9.92 43.53 -16.51
N ASN A 1123 -11.21 43.19 -16.48
CA ASN A 1123 -11.99 42.93 -17.68
C ASN A 1123 -12.36 44.26 -18.37
N CYS A 1124 -12.29 44.28 -19.70
CA CYS A 1124 -12.69 45.40 -20.52
C CYS A 1124 -14.22 45.55 -20.48
N PRO A 1125 -14.78 46.71 -20.08
CA PRO A 1125 -16.22 46.88 -19.94
C PRO A 1125 -16.96 46.72 -21.28
N GLY A 1126 -16.35 47.12 -22.41
CA GLY A 1126 -16.98 46.97 -23.72
C GLY A 1126 -17.03 45.54 -24.28
N CYS A 1127 -16.07 44.66 -23.97
CA CYS A 1127 -16.00 43.32 -24.61
C CYS A 1127 -15.88 42.13 -23.65
N GLY A 1128 -15.82 42.36 -22.33
CA GLY A 1128 -15.71 41.31 -21.31
C GLY A 1128 -14.36 40.58 -21.23
N ARG A 1129 -13.42 40.87 -22.13
CA ARG A 1129 -12.08 40.24 -22.16
C ARG A 1129 -11.09 40.93 -21.23
N LEU A 1130 -10.13 40.17 -20.69
CA LEU A 1130 -9.06 40.70 -19.83
C LEU A 1130 -8.16 41.68 -20.59
N ILE A 1131 -7.77 42.77 -19.93
CA ILE A 1131 -6.89 43.79 -20.48
C ILE A 1131 -5.44 43.40 -20.18
N CYS A 1132 -4.59 43.37 -21.20
CA CYS A 1132 -3.16 43.13 -21.01
C CYS A 1132 -2.50 44.27 -20.23
N PRO A 1133 -1.79 43.98 -19.11
CA PRO A 1133 -1.20 45.00 -18.26
C PRO A 1133 0.11 45.58 -18.82
N GLN A 1134 0.70 44.98 -19.85
CA GLN A 1134 1.91 45.49 -20.48
C GLN A 1134 1.72 46.92 -21.00
N ASP A 1135 2.62 47.82 -20.61
CA ASP A 1135 2.52 49.27 -20.83
C ASP A 1135 2.41 49.65 -22.31
N ASN A 1136 2.96 48.85 -23.22
CA ASN A 1136 2.90 49.09 -24.67
C ASN A 1136 1.89 48.21 -25.42
N CYS A 1137 1.05 47.45 -24.71
CA CYS A 1137 0.08 46.54 -25.31
C CYS A 1137 -1.37 46.97 -25.02
N GLY A 1138 -1.84 46.88 -23.77
CA GLY A 1138 -3.23 47.25 -23.39
C GLY A 1138 -4.34 46.50 -24.15
N PHE A 1139 -4.00 45.42 -24.84
CA PHE A 1139 -4.88 44.68 -25.74
C PHE A 1139 -5.94 43.88 -24.98
N CYS A 1140 -7.15 43.84 -25.51
CA CYS A 1140 -8.21 42.92 -25.07
C CYS A 1140 -8.86 42.19 -26.27
N SER A 1141 -9.16 42.90 -27.37
CA SER A 1141 -9.71 42.36 -28.62
C SER A 1141 -9.46 43.32 -29.79
N ASP A 1142 -9.27 42.79 -31.00
CA ASP A 1142 -9.00 43.58 -32.22
C ASP A 1142 -10.14 44.52 -32.62
N ARG A 1143 -11.39 44.18 -32.26
CA ARG A 1143 -12.60 44.96 -32.60
C ARG A 1143 -13.21 45.72 -31.41
N CYS A 1144 -12.49 45.85 -30.30
CA CYS A 1144 -13.01 46.56 -29.13
C CYS A 1144 -12.75 48.07 -29.25
N SER A 1145 -13.82 48.88 -29.20
CA SER A 1145 -13.77 50.34 -29.18
C SER A 1145 -12.87 50.88 -28.07
N ASP A 1146 -13.00 50.33 -26.86
CA ASP A 1146 -12.23 50.78 -25.70
C ASP A 1146 -10.73 50.51 -25.86
N TYR A 1147 -10.35 49.42 -26.54
CA TYR A 1147 -8.95 49.15 -26.87
C TYR A 1147 -8.40 50.15 -27.87
N ILE A 1148 -9.16 50.44 -28.94
CA ILE A 1148 -8.76 51.44 -29.95
C ILE A 1148 -8.57 52.81 -29.28
N GLU A 1149 -9.44 53.17 -28.34
CA GLU A 1149 -9.32 54.42 -27.58
C GLU A 1149 -8.10 54.42 -26.65
N ARG A 1150 -7.85 53.34 -25.89
CA ARG A 1150 -6.65 53.20 -25.04
C ARG A 1150 -5.37 53.34 -25.87
N LYS A 1151 -5.31 52.71 -27.05
CA LYS A 1151 -4.15 52.80 -27.96
C LYS A 1151 -3.96 54.22 -28.51
N LYS A 1152 -5.04 54.92 -28.87
CA LYS A 1152 -4.99 56.33 -29.31
C LYS A 1152 -4.51 57.27 -28.21
N ARG A 1153 -4.91 57.06 -26.96
CA ARG A 1153 -4.46 57.86 -25.81
C ARG A 1153 -2.97 57.68 -25.50
N LYS A 1154 -2.41 56.48 -25.71
CA LYS A 1154 -0.98 56.19 -25.49
C LYS A 1154 -0.07 56.67 -26.63
N ASN A 1155 -0.61 56.84 -27.84
CA ASN A 1155 0.12 57.35 -29.00
C ASN A 1155 0.07 58.89 -29.13
N LYS A 1156 -0.68 59.56 -28.25
CA LYS A 1156 -0.64 61.02 -28.05
C LYS A 1156 0.29 61.30 -26.88
#